data_AF-A0A9P9WYW8-F1
#
_entry.id   AF-A0A9P9WYW8-F1
#
_cell.length_a   1.000
_cell.length_b   1.000
_cell.length_c   1.000
_cell.angle_alpha   90.00
_cell.angle_beta   90.00
_cell.angle_gamma   90.00
#
_symmetry.space_group_name_H-M   'P 1'
#
loop_
_entity.id
_entity.type
_entity.pdbx_description
1 polymer ?
#
loop_
_entity_poly.entity_id
_entity_poly.type
_entity_poly.pdbx_seq_one_letter_code
_entity_poly.pdbx_strand_id
1 'polypeptide(L)'
;MNPLPYRNHGCPYPQEGSTFTLGSATFTGYEARESSDSLDRSVSGMCCWGFSGAQILSAVLMGAYRLPETTNITYRFASSGSPHSAVTMVVKPWEENAGANSSNGYSVVDGAYVALEALVSACKSELPLQVRKHMSNVTFSASNPNQDTICFPCPLKEQESGSALKALEGCAAAAIIDLRHGQQPRDVKVDVGRVTGFLMSAYLTTLDGMGKDTDLNQAQSDLYRRLSANLYETRIPGEYYHIHGSLEASTTLRMLGLPPFFPELTEYRQCIDTIESAVRKLTVTELEVRNNRFRQSGVPALTRSQFLQTPHGQALSNIPPFTIQPLGEATPPMPFQDIGAEPDVRQCLTGIRVLELCRVIAGPTIGRSLAAHGASVLKVTSPKLPDVPFFQLDVNTGKHTTSLHLKDAQSRAIFEDLLLSADVIIDGYRPGVLASLGYSPETLAAEAATRGRGIVYVAEDCFGGTGVPSAEWASRPGWQQIADCVTGVAWEQGWFMGLEEPVVPPFPISDYGTGVLGTVAALTGLYRRAIEGGSWICRTSLTQYDMFLLSLGTYRSEIQEHLWERHDRAFFDLRHSDSVDEVGSRALRSMKRLHPWLFADEMMHRASSEGFGGIVSWPKEPLSVDGMDIGYARATRPNGFDLPTWEGWERDETMLC
;
A
#
# COMPACT_ATOMS: atom_id res chain seq x y z
N MET A 1 0.86 -42.22 8.40
CA MET A 1 -0.42 -42.96 8.41
C MET A 1 -1.19 -42.55 7.17
N ASN A 2 -1.73 -43.50 6.39
CA ASN A 2 -2.47 -43.21 5.15
C ASN A 2 -3.70 -42.32 5.42
N PRO A 3 -3.98 -41.31 4.58
CA PRO A 3 -5.22 -40.55 4.65
C PRO A 3 -6.34 -41.23 3.85
N LEU A 4 -7.54 -41.28 4.42
CA LEU A 4 -8.79 -41.67 3.76
C LEU A 4 -9.34 -40.48 2.93
N PRO A 5 -9.91 -40.69 1.73
CA PRO A 5 -10.46 -39.61 0.92
C PRO A 5 -11.91 -39.30 1.30
N TYR A 6 -12.22 -38.04 1.58
CA TYR A 6 -13.59 -37.56 1.78
C TYR A 6 -14.21 -37.06 0.47
N ARG A 7 -15.48 -37.43 0.26
CA ARG A 7 -16.29 -37.21 -0.95
C ARG A 7 -16.87 -35.80 -1.00
N ASN A 8 -16.74 -35.17 -2.16
CA ASN A 8 -17.47 -33.98 -2.59
C ASN A 8 -18.98 -34.24 -2.66
N HIS A 9 -19.78 -33.39 -2.00
CA HIS A 9 -21.19 -33.22 -2.31
C HIS A 9 -21.39 -31.85 -2.97
N GLY A 10 -21.47 -31.86 -4.30
CA GLY A 10 -21.97 -30.73 -5.08
C GLY A 10 -23.51 -30.71 -5.08
N CYS A 11 -24.09 -29.52 -5.16
CA CYS A 11 -25.49 -29.31 -5.52
C CYS A 11 -25.58 -28.15 -6.53
N PRO A 12 -26.49 -28.20 -7.53
CA PRO A 12 -26.33 -27.52 -8.82
C PRO A 12 -27.05 -26.15 -8.89
N TYR A 13 -26.51 -25.27 -9.73
CA TYR A 13 -27.17 -24.03 -10.20
C TYR A 13 -28.38 -24.33 -11.11
N PRO A 14 -29.48 -23.56 -11.02
CA PRO A 14 -30.45 -23.40 -12.11
C PRO A 14 -30.26 -22.10 -12.89
N GLN A 15 -30.51 -22.19 -14.21
CA GLN A 15 -30.47 -21.14 -15.23
C GLN A 15 -31.71 -20.23 -15.26
N GLU A 16 -31.56 -19.16 -16.06
CA GLU A 16 -32.36 -17.95 -16.33
C GLU A 16 -33.87 -18.07 -16.64
N GLY A 17 -34.58 -16.95 -16.43
CA GLY A 17 -35.57 -16.43 -17.39
C GLY A 17 -36.93 -15.96 -16.85
N SER A 18 -37.15 -14.64 -16.73
CA SER A 18 -38.43 -13.98 -17.09
C SER A 18 -38.36 -12.45 -17.04
N THR A 19 -38.79 -11.83 -18.14
CA THR A 19 -39.01 -10.41 -18.44
C THR A 19 -40.26 -9.83 -17.77
N PHE A 20 -40.26 -8.52 -17.45
CA PHE A 20 -41.48 -7.73 -17.21
C PHE A 20 -41.31 -6.27 -17.68
N THR A 21 -42.31 -5.76 -18.43
CA THR A 21 -42.47 -4.35 -18.82
C THR A 21 -43.95 -3.96 -18.77
N LEU A 22 -44.28 -2.80 -18.19
CA LEU A 22 -45.22 -1.74 -18.68
C LEU A 22 -45.40 -0.69 -17.56
N GLY A 23 -45.09 0.60 -17.76
CA GLY A 23 -46.00 1.68 -18.21
C GLY A 23 -46.47 2.52 -16.98
N SER A 24 -46.72 3.83 -16.97
CA SER A 24 -46.81 4.92 -17.95
C SER A 24 -47.11 6.22 -17.17
N ALA A 25 -46.42 7.34 -17.45
CA ALA A 25 -47.00 8.70 -17.61
C ALA A 25 -45.92 9.80 -17.61
N THR A 26 -46.03 10.62 -18.65
CA THR A 26 -45.25 11.78 -19.08
C THR A 26 -45.76 13.09 -18.45
N PHE A 27 -44.90 14.11 -18.33
CA PHE A 27 -45.27 15.50 -18.61
C PHE A 27 -44.10 16.30 -19.23
N THR A 28 -44.48 17.10 -20.23
CA THR A 28 -43.81 18.09 -21.10
C THR A 28 -43.16 19.26 -20.34
N GLY A 29 -42.18 20.03 -20.81
CA GLY A 29 -41.51 20.17 -22.11
C GLY A 29 -40.73 21.50 -22.13
N TYR A 30 -39.75 21.67 -23.02
CA TYR A 30 -39.50 22.86 -23.85
C TYR A 30 -38.29 22.58 -24.76
N GLU A 31 -38.56 22.43 -26.05
CA GLU A 31 -37.58 22.47 -27.14
C GLU A 31 -37.21 23.93 -27.45
N ALA A 32 -35.96 24.18 -27.81
CA ALA A 32 -35.62 25.23 -28.76
C ALA A 32 -34.49 24.74 -29.68
N ARG A 33 -34.82 24.69 -30.97
CA ARG A 33 -34.04 24.26 -32.12
C ARG A 33 -32.82 25.14 -32.38
N GLU A 34 -31.81 24.51 -32.99
CA GLU A 34 -30.76 25.17 -33.77
C GLU A 34 -31.36 26.01 -34.93
N SER A 35 -30.80 27.20 -35.13
CA SER A 35 -30.79 27.86 -36.44
C SER A 35 -29.45 28.58 -36.62
N SER A 36 -28.70 28.14 -37.62
CA SER A 36 -27.59 28.86 -38.24
C SER A 36 -28.08 30.16 -38.87
N ASP A 37 -27.43 31.30 -38.61
CA ASP A 37 -26.82 32.12 -39.66
C ASP A 37 -26.18 33.40 -39.11
N SER A 38 -25.12 33.77 -39.83
CA SER A 38 -24.20 34.90 -39.71
C SER A 38 -24.82 36.28 -39.41
N LEU A 39 -24.13 37.11 -38.62
CA LEU A 39 -23.52 38.41 -38.99
C LEU A 39 -23.27 39.29 -37.76
N ASP A 40 -21.99 39.54 -37.51
CA ASP A 40 -21.39 40.87 -37.40
C ASP A 40 -22.20 41.96 -36.69
N ARG A 41 -21.90 42.19 -35.41
CA ARG A 41 -22.01 43.52 -34.79
C ARG A 41 -20.85 43.76 -33.83
N SER A 42 -19.91 44.57 -34.31
CA SER A 42 -19.06 45.40 -33.48
C SER A 42 -19.87 46.48 -32.74
N VAL A 43 -19.17 47.08 -31.77
CA VAL A 43 -19.45 48.36 -31.08
C VAL A 43 -20.13 48.26 -29.72
N SER A 44 -19.25 48.41 -28.72
CA SER A 44 -19.27 49.40 -27.64
C SER A 44 -20.50 49.51 -26.73
N GLY A 45 -20.19 49.59 -25.43
CA GLY A 45 -21.12 50.03 -24.41
C GLY A 45 -21.57 48.91 -23.49
N MET A 46 -20.78 48.62 -22.47
CA MET A 46 -21.28 48.56 -21.09
C MET A 46 -20.08 48.47 -20.12
N CYS A 47 -19.68 49.65 -19.65
CA CYS A 47 -19.04 49.78 -18.35
C CYS A 47 -20.02 49.35 -17.25
N CYS A 48 -19.42 48.88 -16.15
CA CYS A 48 -20.01 48.69 -14.82
C CYS A 48 -20.72 47.36 -14.55
N TRP A 49 -19.96 46.27 -14.50
CA TRP A 49 -19.92 45.39 -13.32
C TRP A 49 -18.46 44.97 -13.10
N GLY A 50 -17.89 45.38 -11.96
CA GLY A 50 -16.46 45.27 -11.67
C GLY A 50 -16.03 43.83 -11.46
N PHE A 51 -15.20 43.31 -12.37
CA PHE A 51 -14.38 42.14 -12.14
C PHE A 51 -12.92 42.56 -12.09
N SER A 52 -12.20 42.15 -11.05
CA SER A 52 -10.74 42.32 -10.99
C SER A 52 -10.08 41.36 -11.98
N GLY A 53 -8.92 41.72 -12.55
CA GLY A 53 -8.20 40.85 -13.50
C GLY A 53 -7.86 39.44 -12.97
N ALA A 54 -7.93 39.22 -11.65
CA ALA A 54 -7.79 37.91 -11.01
C ALA A 54 -8.99 36.98 -11.27
N GLN A 55 -10.20 37.50 -11.48
CA GLN A 55 -11.41 36.68 -11.69
C GLN A 55 -11.46 36.08 -13.10
N ILE A 56 -10.91 36.77 -14.09
CA ILE A 56 -10.78 36.23 -15.47
C ILE A 56 -9.75 35.09 -15.49
N LEU A 57 -8.62 35.25 -14.78
CA LEU A 57 -7.60 34.20 -14.67
C LEU A 57 -8.15 32.96 -13.94
N SER A 58 -8.98 33.18 -12.91
CA SER A 58 -9.66 32.09 -12.21
C SER A 58 -10.66 31.35 -13.12
N ALA A 59 -11.42 32.06 -13.96
CA ALA A 59 -12.34 31.43 -14.92
C ALA A 59 -11.63 30.63 -16.03
N VAL A 60 -10.45 31.07 -16.47
CA VAL A 60 -9.62 30.35 -17.45
C VAL A 60 -8.91 29.15 -16.81
N LEU A 61 -8.37 29.29 -15.59
CA LEU A 61 -7.72 28.19 -14.85
C LEU A 61 -8.73 27.14 -14.33
N MET A 62 -9.99 27.53 -14.09
CA MET A 62 -11.08 26.60 -13.76
C MET A 62 -11.78 25.99 -14.99
N GLY A 63 -11.26 26.21 -16.21
CA GLY A 63 -11.76 25.54 -17.42
C GLY A 63 -13.12 26.02 -17.94
N ALA A 64 -13.63 27.17 -17.48
CA ALA A 64 -14.95 27.68 -17.88
C ALA A 64 -14.95 28.34 -19.27
N TYR A 65 -13.78 28.64 -19.85
CA TYR A 65 -13.65 29.24 -21.19
C TYR A 65 -12.53 28.57 -22.00
N ARG A 66 -12.86 28.06 -23.20
CA ARG A 66 -11.90 27.54 -24.17
C ARG A 66 -11.41 28.68 -25.07
N LEU A 67 -10.10 28.89 -25.13
CA LEU A 67 -9.50 29.85 -26.06
C LEU A 67 -9.15 29.15 -27.38
N PRO A 68 -9.65 29.62 -28.53
CA PRO A 68 -9.46 28.94 -29.81
C PRO A 68 -8.06 29.15 -30.41
N GLU A 69 -7.28 30.11 -29.89
CA GLU A 69 -5.95 30.46 -30.42
C GLU A 69 -4.97 30.84 -29.30
N THR A 70 -3.68 30.87 -29.62
CA THR A 70 -2.62 31.27 -28.68
C THR A 70 -2.84 32.72 -28.25
N THR A 71 -3.10 32.94 -26.96
CA THR A 71 -3.45 34.25 -26.42
C THR A 71 -2.33 34.77 -25.51
N ASN A 72 -1.84 35.97 -25.80
CA ASN A 72 -0.86 36.67 -24.98
C ASN A 72 -1.57 37.57 -23.98
N ILE A 73 -1.38 37.32 -22.68
CA ILE A 73 -1.94 38.14 -21.60
C ILE A 73 -0.80 38.92 -20.94
N THR A 74 -0.78 40.24 -21.11
CA THR A 74 0.23 41.12 -20.53
C THR A 74 -0.32 41.88 -19.33
N TYR A 75 0.32 41.70 -18.17
CA TYR A 75 0.01 42.43 -16.94
C TYR A 75 1.00 43.57 -16.74
N ARG A 76 0.50 44.74 -16.31
CA ARG A 76 1.34 45.86 -15.85
C ARG A 76 1.02 46.12 -14.39
N PHE A 77 2.03 46.03 -13.53
CA PHE A 77 1.89 46.38 -12.12
C PHE A 77 2.07 47.89 -11.95
N ALA A 78 1.11 48.54 -11.28
CA ALA A 78 1.24 49.91 -10.82
C ALA A 78 1.54 49.90 -9.32
N SER A 79 2.81 49.94 -8.94
CA SER A 79 3.22 50.30 -7.58
C SER A 79 3.81 51.70 -7.63
N SER A 80 3.36 52.59 -6.74
CA SER A 80 3.87 53.95 -6.63
C SER A 80 5.38 53.96 -6.36
N GLY A 81 6.19 54.31 -7.37
CA GLY A 81 7.58 54.73 -7.17
C GLY A 81 8.70 53.93 -7.83
N SER A 82 8.48 53.10 -8.85
CA SER A 82 9.57 52.47 -9.64
C SER A 82 9.12 52.12 -11.08
N PRO A 83 10.04 51.96 -12.06
CA PRO A 83 9.67 51.80 -13.48
C PRO A 83 8.88 50.50 -13.72
N HIS A 84 7.82 50.59 -14.51
CA HIS A 84 6.88 49.51 -14.79
C HIS A 84 7.56 48.26 -15.38
N SER A 85 7.51 47.14 -14.67
CA SER A 85 7.77 45.81 -15.22
C SER A 85 6.46 45.20 -15.73
N ALA A 86 6.45 44.80 -17.01
CA ALA A 86 5.34 44.08 -17.62
C ALA A 86 5.68 42.59 -17.70
N VAL A 87 4.75 41.73 -17.30
CA VAL A 87 4.88 40.27 -17.43
C VAL A 87 3.86 39.80 -18.47
N THR A 88 4.34 39.13 -19.52
CA THR A 88 3.48 38.55 -20.56
C THR A 88 3.48 37.03 -20.41
N MET A 89 2.31 36.45 -20.20
CA MET A 89 2.08 35.01 -20.30
C MET A 89 1.54 34.65 -21.69
N VAL A 90 2.05 33.57 -22.26
CA VAL A 90 1.59 32.99 -23.52
C VAL A 90 0.78 31.73 -23.20
N VAL A 91 -0.53 31.76 -23.46
CA VAL A 91 -1.42 30.60 -23.27
C VAL A 91 -1.65 29.95 -24.63
N LYS A 92 -1.17 28.71 -24.82
CA LYS A 92 -1.36 27.95 -26.06
C LYS A 92 -2.69 27.18 -26.05
N PRO A 93 -3.34 26.97 -27.21
CA PRO A 93 -4.54 26.14 -27.31
C PRO A 93 -4.23 24.68 -26.97
N TRP A 94 -5.22 23.99 -26.42
CA TRP A 94 -5.18 22.57 -26.11
C TRP A 94 -5.24 21.76 -27.42
N GLU A 95 -4.25 20.89 -27.66
CA GLU A 95 -4.28 19.93 -28.78
C GLU A 95 -4.98 18.64 -28.32
N GLU A 96 -6.13 18.32 -28.91
CA GLU A 96 -6.78 17.02 -28.76
C GLU A 96 -5.96 15.94 -29.49
N ASN A 97 -5.22 15.12 -28.72
CA ASN A 97 -4.72 13.85 -29.23
C ASN A 97 -5.89 12.88 -29.39
N ALA A 98 -6.38 12.75 -30.62
CA ALA A 98 -7.35 11.73 -30.99
C ALA A 98 -6.69 10.33 -30.97
N GLY A 99 -6.86 9.61 -29.86
CA GLY A 99 -6.39 8.24 -29.69
C GLY A 99 -7.11 7.48 -28.56
N ALA A 100 -8.17 6.75 -28.92
CA ALA A 100 -8.82 5.64 -28.21
C ALA A 100 -9.49 5.89 -26.83
N ASN A 101 -10.83 5.90 -26.88
CA ASN A 101 -11.82 5.83 -25.79
C ASN A 101 -11.41 5.04 -24.52
N SER A 102 -11.11 5.75 -23.42
CA SER A 102 -11.50 5.32 -22.07
C SER A 102 -12.80 6.06 -21.72
N SER A 103 -13.83 5.34 -21.28
CA SER A 103 -15.21 5.84 -21.28
C SER A 103 -15.53 6.97 -20.28
N ASN A 104 -14.54 7.64 -19.67
CA ASN A 104 -14.75 8.81 -18.81
C ASN A 104 -13.55 9.80 -18.71
N GLY A 105 -12.50 9.64 -19.53
CA GLY A 105 -11.43 10.63 -19.65
C GLY A 105 -10.50 10.83 -18.43
N TYR A 106 -10.55 9.95 -17.42
CA TYR A 106 -9.53 9.90 -16.35
C TYR A 106 -8.45 8.87 -16.70
N SER A 107 -7.19 9.25 -16.52
CA SER A 107 -6.02 8.39 -16.71
C SER A 107 -5.34 8.15 -15.37
N VAL A 108 -5.18 6.88 -15.00
CA VAL A 108 -4.39 6.44 -13.84
C VAL A 108 -2.91 6.73 -14.10
N VAL A 109 -2.45 6.62 -15.35
CA VAL A 109 -1.10 7.01 -15.78
C VAL A 109 -0.83 8.49 -15.45
N ASP A 110 -1.72 9.40 -15.84
CA ASP A 110 -1.58 10.83 -15.52
C ASP A 110 -1.64 11.06 -13.99
N GLY A 111 -2.55 10.36 -13.31
CA GLY A 111 -2.65 10.39 -11.86
C GLY A 111 -1.38 9.93 -11.14
N ALA A 112 -0.68 8.92 -11.67
CA ALA A 112 0.56 8.40 -11.14
C ALA A 112 1.72 9.41 -11.23
N TYR A 113 1.78 10.22 -12.29
CA TYR A 113 2.73 11.34 -12.37
C TYR A 113 2.50 12.38 -11.27
N VAL A 114 1.25 12.75 -11.02
CA VAL A 114 0.89 13.69 -9.94
C VAL A 114 1.23 13.10 -8.57
N ALA A 115 0.93 11.81 -8.36
CA ALA A 115 1.26 11.12 -7.12
C ALA A 115 2.77 11.02 -6.89
N LEU A 116 3.57 10.81 -7.93
CA LEU A 116 5.02 10.77 -7.85
C LEU A 116 5.60 12.14 -7.46
N GLU A 117 5.11 13.22 -8.06
CA GLU A 117 5.52 14.58 -7.70
C GLU A 117 5.22 14.87 -6.22
N ALA A 118 4.01 14.55 -5.77
CA ALA A 118 3.60 14.71 -4.37
C ALA A 118 4.47 13.90 -3.41
N LEU A 119 4.71 12.62 -3.72
CA LEU A 119 5.54 11.72 -2.91
C LEU A 119 6.98 12.26 -2.76
N VAL A 120 7.58 12.67 -3.86
CA VAL A 120 8.96 13.17 -3.87
C VAL A 120 9.05 14.51 -3.15
N SER A 121 8.05 15.38 -3.32
CA SER A 121 7.97 16.62 -2.55
C SER A 121 7.94 16.34 -1.05
N ALA A 122 7.10 15.37 -0.62
CA ALA A 122 6.99 14.96 0.77
C ALA A 122 8.28 14.33 1.32
N CYS A 123 9.01 13.55 0.51
CA CYS A 123 10.21 12.82 0.95
C CYS A 123 11.53 13.52 0.59
N LYS A 124 11.50 14.78 0.12
CA LYS A 124 12.66 15.43 -0.50
C LYS A 124 13.90 15.49 0.39
N SER A 125 13.74 15.64 1.70
CA SER A 125 14.84 15.67 2.68
C SER A 125 15.53 14.31 2.85
N GLU A 126 14.80 13.23 2.61
CA GLU A 126 15.28 11.87 2.84
C GLU A 126 15.99 11.30 1.61
N LEU A 127 15.69 11.83 0.42
CA LEU A 127 16.17 11.31 -0.87
C LEU A 127 17.51 11.93 -1.31
N PRO A 128 18.57 11.11 -1.50
CA PRO A 128 19.80 11.53 -2.13
C PRO A 128 19.57 12.16 -3.50
N LEU A 129 20.45 13.08 -3.90
CA LEU A 129 20.35 13.75 -5.21
C LEU A 129 20.38 12.74 -6.37
N GLN A 130 21.16 11.67 -6.24
CA GLN A 130 21.33 10.64 -7.27
C GLN A 130 20.05 9.84 -7.50
N VAL A 131 19.27 9.56 -6.44
CA VAL A 131 17.94 8.96 -6.58
C VAL A 131 17.01 9.91 -7.34
N ARG A 132 17.01 11.19 -6.97
CA ARG A 132 16.16 12.21 -7.61
C ARG A 132 16.51 12.47 -9.07
N LYS A 133 17.75 12.26 -9.49
CA LYS A 133 18.17 12.41 -10.90
C LYS A 133 17.49 11.41 -11.83
N HIS A 134 17.21 10.19 -11.36
CA HIS A 134 16.54 9.17 -12.18
C HIS A 134 15.06 9.44 -12.41
N MET A 135 14.46 10.34 -11.63
CA MET A 135 13.03 10.65 -11.73
C MET A 135 12.63 11.25 -13.08
N SER A 136 13.53 11.99 -13.75
CA SER A 136 13.24 12.55 -15.07
C SER A 136 13.06 11.49 -16.15
N ASN A 137 13.44 10.25 -15.86
CA ASN A 137 13.36 9.11 -16.78
C ASN A 137 12.26 8.11 -16.36
N VAL A 138 11.39 8.50 -15.42
CA VAL A 138 10.25 7.68 -15.02
C VAL A 138 9.17 7.74 -16.08
N THR A 139 8.72 6.56 -16.53
CA THR A 139 7.58 6.41 -17.42
C THR A 139 6.52 5.50 -16.79
N PHE A 140 5.30 6.00 -16.70
CA PHE A 140 4.14 5.18 -16.37
C PHE A 140 3.49 4.68 -17.66
N SER A 141 3.06 3.42 -17.66
CA SER A 141 2.45 2.81 -18.83
C SER A 141 1.34 1.86 -18.42
N ALA A 142 0.47 1.59 -19.37
CA ALA A 142 -0.49 0.50 -19.31
C ALA A 142 -0.24 -0.37 -20.54
N SER A 143 -0.04 -1.69 -20.36
CA SER A 143 0.27 -2.60 -21.47
C SER A 143 -0.83 -2.62 -22.56
N ASN A 144 -2.05 -2.15 -22.24
CA ASN A 144 -3.13 -1.88 -23.19
C ASN A 144 -3.89 -0.60 -22.74
N PRO A 145 -4.38 0.27 -23.64
CA PRO A 145 -5.21 1.44 -23.27
C PRO A 145 -6.39 1.12 -22.35
N ASN A 146 -6.99 -0.08 -22.46
CA ASN A 146 -8.07 -0.53 -21.58
C ASN A 146 -7.62 -0.84 -20.13
N GLN A 147 -6.32 -0.83 -19.87
CA GLN A 147 -5.72 -1.05 -18.55
C GLN A 147 -5.39 0.28 -17.84
N ASP A 148 -5.43 1.40 -18.55
CA ASP A 148 -5.38 2.74 -17.95
C ASP A 148 -6.78 3.12 -17.43
N THR A 149 -7.23 2.41 -16.40
CA THR A 149 -8.56 2.55 -15.82
C THR A 149 -8.51 2.28 -14.32
N ILE A 150 -9.40 2.95 -13.60
CA ILE A 150 -9.59 2.71 -12.16
C ILE A 150 -10.23 1.33 -12.01
N CYS A 151 -9.56 0.44 -11.29
CA CYS A 151 -9.95 -0.95 -11.12
C CYS A 151 -10.59 -1.21 -9.75
N PHE A 152 -10.17 -0.48 -8.72
CA PHE A 152 -10.66 -0.69 -7.36
C PHE A 152 -12.00 0.04 -7.14
N PRO A 153 -12.98 -0.58 -6.46
CA PRO A 153 -14.20 0.10 -6.02
C PRO A 153 -13.92 0.95 -4.76
N CYS A 154 -13.02 1.92 -4.90
CA CYS A 154 -12.48 2.77 -3.85
C CYS A 154 -12.40 4.23 -4.36
N PRO A 155 -12.67 5.25 -3.54
CA PRO A 155 -12.57 6.65 -3.98
C PRO A 155 -11.13 7.18 -3.95
N LEU A 156 -10.21 6.43 -3.35
CA LEU A 156 -8.82 6.83 -3.13
C LEU A 156 -7.94 6.39 -4.30
N LYS A 157 -6.86 7.14 -4.51
CA LYS A 157 -5.91 6.97 -5.61
C LYS A 157 -4.88 5.89 -5.32
N GLU A 158 -5.37 4.67 -5.10
CA GLU A 158 -4.57 3.52 -4.69
C GLU A 158 -3.57 3.10 -5.76
N GLN A 159 -4.02 3.01 -7.02
CA GLN A 159 -3.18 2.61 -8.15
C GLN A 159 -2.08 3.65 -8.41
N GLU A 160 -2.43 4.93 -8.33
CA GLU A 160 -1.53 6.06 -8.53
C GLU A 160 -0.48 6.14 -7.42
N SER A 161 -0.91 5.98 -6.15
CA SER A 161 0.00 5.98 -5.00
C SER A 161 0.97 4.80 -5.06
N GLY A 162 0.48 3.59 -5.35
CA GLY A 162 1.32 2.40 -5.54
C GLY A 162 2.29 2.55 -6.71
N SER A 163 1.85 3.16 -7.81
CA SER A 163 2.70 3.41 -8.98
C SER A 163 3.80 4.41 -8.67
N ALA A 164 3.48 5.51 -8.00
CA ALA A 164 4.45 6.50 -7.52
C ALA A 164 5.51 5.87 -6.59
N LEU A 165 5.08 5.00 -5.68
CA LEU A 165 5.98 4.26 -4.79
C LEU A 165 6.91 3.32 -5.54
N LYS A 166 6.39 2.51 -6.47
CA LYS A 166 7.21 1.61 -7.31
C LYS A 166 8.18 2.38 -8.21
N ALA A 167 7.81 3.56 -8.71
CA ALA A 167 8.71 4.42 -9.46
C ALA A 167 9.88 4.91 -8.58
N LEU A 168 9.59 5.38 -7.37
CA LEU A 168 10.63 5.82 -6.43
C LEU A 168 11.54 4.66 -6.00
N GLU A 169 10.98 3.46 -5.82
CA GLU A 169 11.75 2.22 -5.61
C GLU A 169 12.73 1.96 -6.76
N GLY A 170 12.26 2.06 -8.01
CA GLY A 170 13.09 1.94 -9.20
C GLY A 170 14.20 2.99 -9.28
N CYS A 171 13.91 4.25 -8.95
CA CYS A 171 14.94 5.30 -8.90
C CYS A 171 16.01 5.03 -7.82
N ALA A 172 15.62 4.49 -6.65
CA ALA A 172 16.56 4.13 -5.60
C ALA A 172 17.43 2.93 -6.02
N ALA A 173 16.84 1.92 -6.65
CA ALA A 173 17.56 0.77 -7.20
C ALA A 173 18.53 1.18 -8.32
N ALA A 174 18.11 2.10 -9.22
CA ALA A 174 18.94 2.69 -10.27
C ALA A 174 20.16 3.42 -9.70
N ALA A 175 19.98 4.19 -8.62
CA ALA A 175 21.09 4.88 -7.96
C ALA A 175 22.10 3.90 -7.34
N ILE A 176 21.66 2.75 -6.82
CA ILE A 176 22.55 1.71 -6.29
C ILE A 176 23.34 1.04 -7.41
N ILE A 177 22.70 0.63 -8.50
CA ILE A 177 23.41 -0.05 -9.59
C ILE A 177 24.45 0.89 -10.25
N ASP A 178 24.19 2.20 -10.27
CA ASP A 178 25.15 3.20 -10.77
C ASP A 178 26.41 3.30 -9.91
N LEU A 179 26.35 2.93 -8.62
CA LEU A 179 27.55 2.82 -7.78
C LEU A 179 28.46 1.67 -8.21
N ARG A 180 27.92 0.64 -8.88
CA ARG A 180 28.69 -0.51 -9.40
C ARG A 180 29.19 -0.24 -10.82
N HIS A 181 28.29 0.19 -11.70
CA HIS A 181 28.55 0.25 -13.15
C HIS A 181 28.83 1.66 -13.68
N GLY A 182 28.83 2.67 -12.80
CA GLY A 182 28.91 4.07 -13.18
C GLY A 182 27.55 4.68 -13.49
N GLN A 183 27.47 6.01 -13.38
CA GLN A 183 26.23 6.75 -13.64
C GLN A 183 25.89 6.72 -15.12
N GLN A 184 24.65 6.33 -15.43
CA GLN A 184 24.09 6.43 -16.77
C GLN A 184 22.58 6.73 -16.71
N PRO A 185 22.01 7.38 -17.73
CA PRO A 185 20.56 7.45 -17.87
C PRO A 185 19.97 6.04 -17.92
N ARG A 186 18.95 5.79 -17.10
CA ARG A 186 18.17 4.55 -17.09
C ARG A 186 16.70 4.91 -17.15
N ASP A 187 15.95 4.28 -18.04
CA ASP A 187 14.49 4.38 -17.98
C ASP A 187 13.99 3.59 -16.77
N VAL A 188 13.11 4.21 -15.99
CA VAL A 188 12.39 3.55 -14.89
C VAL A 188 10.94 3.43 -15.33
N LYS A 189 10.51 2.22 -15.68
CA LYS A 189 9.20 1.95 -16.28
C LYS A 189 8.31 1.25 -15.26
N VAL A 190 7.11 1.77 -15.05
CA VAL A 190 6.10 1.20 -14.16
C VAL A 190 4.81 0.92 -14.92
N ASP A 191 4.34 -0.33 -14.87
CA ASP A 191 3.05 -0.74 -15.44
C ASP A 191 1.94 -0.58 -14.39
N VAL A 192 1.02 0.37 -14.60
CA VAL A 192 -0.04 0.71 -13.64
C VAL A 192 -1.05 -0.43 -13.45
N GLY A 193 -1.23 -1.30 -14.45
CA GLY A 193 -2.12 -2.46 -14.36
C GLY A 193 -1.49 -3.58 -13.52
N ARG A 194 -0.18 -3.80 -13.63
CA ARG A 194 0.56 -4.71 -12.75
C ARG A 194 0.64 -4.19 -11.33
N VAL A 195 0.70 -2.87 -11.12
CA VAL A 195 0.59 -2.26 -9.78
C VAL A 195 -0.74 -2.65 -9.13
N THR A 196 -1.85 -2.59 -9.86
CA THR A 196 -3.15 -3.08 -9.35
C THR A 196 -3.05 -4.52 -8.87
N GLY A 197 -2.42 -5.41 -9.65
CA GLY A 197 -2.18 -6.80 -9.24
C GLY A 197 -1.31 -6.92 -7.99
N PHE A 198 -0.24 -6.14 -7.90
CA PHE A 198 0.65 -6.09 -6.74
C PHE A 198 -0.07 -5.67 -5.45
N LEU A 199 -0.90 -4.62 -5.49
CA LEU A 199 -1.63 -4.08 -4.33
C LEU A 199 -2.71 -5.03 -3.79
N MET A 200 -3.08 -6.06 -4.55
CA MET A 200 -3.98 -7.14 -4.10
C MET A 200 -3.34 -8.53 -4.23
N SER A 201 -2.01 -8.61 -4.21
CA SER A 201 -1.26 -9.83 -4.53
C SER A 201 -1.67 -11.04 -3.67
N ALA A 202 -1.98 -10.81 -2.39
CA ALA A 202 -2.47 -11.81 -1.47
C ALA A 202 -3.80 -12.44 -1.91
N TYR A 203 -4.61 -11.76 -2.72
CA TYR A 203 -5.89 -12.27 -3.25
C TYR A 203 -5.74 -12.94 -4.62
N LEU A 204 -4.65 -12.68 -5.34
CA LEU A 204 -4.37 -13.24 -6.66
C LEU A 204 -3.49 -14.48 -6.60
N THR A 205 -2.70 -14.62 -5.53
CA THR A 205 -1.74 -15.71 -5.39
C THR A 205 -2.45 -17.05 -5.13
N THR A 206 -2.06 -18.09 -5.87
CA THR A 206 -2.67 -19.43 -5.82
C THR A 206 -1.62 -20.55 -5.77
N LEU A 207 -2.03 -21.74 -5.30
CA LEU A 207 -1.23 -22.98 -5.32
C LEU A 207 -1.96 -24.02 -6.18
N ASP A 208 -1.30 -24.55 -7.21
CA ASP A 208 -1.84 -25.49 -8.20
C ASP A 208 -3.16 -25.03 -8.84
N GLY A 209 -3.32 -23.72 -9.00
CA GLY A 209 -4.55 -23.10 -9.52
C GLY A 209 -5.74 -23.17 -8.55
N MET A 210 -5.59 -23.78 -7.38
CA MET A 210 -6.58 -23.74 -6.32
C MET A 210 -6.47 -22.40 -5.57
N GLY A 211 -7.62 -21.76 -5.40
CA GLY A 211 -7.77 -20.63 -4.47
C GLY A 211 -7.55 -21.06 -3.03
N LYS A 212 -7.40 -20.09 -2.13
CA LYS A 212 -7.07 -20.29 -0.71
C LYS A 212 -8.00 -21.30 -0.01
N ASP A 213 -7.43 -22.38 0.51
CA ASP A 213 -7.81 -22.92 1.82
C ASP A 213 -6.57 -23.48 2.51
N THR A 214 -6.02 -22.72 3.45
CA THR A 214 -4.76 -23.05 4.16
C THR A 214 -4.77 -22.63 5.63
N ASP A 215 -5.95 -22.47 6.26
CA ASP A 215 -6.04 -22.24 7.72
C ASP A 215 -5.76 -23.54 8.50
N LEU A 216 -4.57 -24.10 8.30
CA LEU A 216 -4.09 -25.35 8.90
C LEU A 216 -4.05 -25.28 10.43
N ASN A 217 -4.12 -24.07 11.01
CA ASN A 217 -4.05 -23.81 12.46
C ASN A 217 -5.38 -23.37 13.08
N GLN A 218 -6.47 -23.31 12.31
CA GLN A 218 -7.80 -22.86 12.79
C GLN A 218 -7.75 -21.49 13.48
N ALA A 219 -6.81 -20.61 13.11
CA ALA A 219 -6.73 -19.26 13.70
C ALA A 219 -7.92 -18.40 13.26
N GLN A 220 -8.51 -18.77 12.11
CA GLN A 220 -9.76 -18.28 11.59
C GLN A 220 -10.85 -19.37 11.69
N SER A 221 -10.82 -20.18 12.76
CA SER A 221 -11.62 -21.40 13.01
C SER A 221 -13.11 -21.26 12.71
N ASP A 222 -13.67 -20.10 13.01
CA ASP A 222 -15.09 -19.82 12.91
C ASP A 222 -15.35 -18.32 12.68
N LEU A 223 -16.52 -18.03 12.14
CA LEU A 223 -16.94 -16.67 11.79
C LEU A 223 -16.99 -15.75 13.02
N TYR A 224 -17.44 -16.25 14.16
CA TYR A 224 -17.56 -15.47 15.39
C TYR A 224 -16.20 -14.92 15.86
N ARG A 225 -15.16 -15.75 15.87
CA ARG A 225 -13.81 -15.34 16.25
C ARG A 225 -13.16 -14.43 15.22
N ARG A 226 -13.37 -14.67 13.92
CA ARG A 226 -12.90 -13.77 12.85
C ARG A 226 -13.46 -12.36 13.02
N LEU A 227 -14.76 -12.26 13.32
CA LEU A 227 -15.48 -11.00 13.51
C LEU A 227 -15.10 -10.23 14.79
N SER A 228 -14.18 -10.76 15.62
CA SER A 228 -13.54 -9.99 16.70
C SER A 228 -12.46 -9.01 16.20
N ALA A 229 -12.13 -9.05 14.91
CA ALA A 229 -11.36 -8.04 14.21
C ALA A 229 -12.23 -7.35 13.17
N ASN A 230 -12.99 -6.35 13.62
CA ASN A 230 -14.00 -5.70 12.81
C ASN A 230 -14.42 -4.34 13.39
N LEU A 231 -15.16 -3.57 12.61
CA LEU A 231 -15.66 -2.24 12.94
C LEU A 231 -17.12 -2.32 13.39
N TYR A 232 -17.43 -1.68 14.52
CA TYR A 232 -18.77 -1.71 15.12
C TYR A 232 -19.16 -0.34 15.66
N GLU A 233 -20.46 -0.03 15.59
CA GLU A 233 -21.03 1.15 16.23
C GLU A 233 -20.95 1.02 17.77
N THR A 234 -20.65 2.12 18.44
CA THR A 234 -20.54 2.20 19.90
C THR A 234 -21.88 2.58 20.54
N ARG A 235 -21.89 2.84 21.86
CA ARG A 235 -23.09 3.32 22.57
C ARG A 235 -23.59 4.67 22.06
N ILE A 236 -22.71 5.50 21.50
CA ILE A 236 -23.07 6.80 20.94
C ILE A 236 -23.33 6.60 19.45
N PRO A 237 -24.55 6.86 18.95
CA PRO A 237 -24.86 6.69 17.54
C PRO A 237 -23.94 7.53 16.65
N GLY A 238 -23.45 6.93 15.57
CA GLY A 238 -22.49 7.56 14.65
C GLY A 238 -21.03 7.58 15.15
N GLU A 239 -20.74 7.08 16.35
CA GLU A 239 -19.37 6.78 16.78
C GLU A 239 -19.07 5.29 16.56
N TYR A 240 -17.98 5.00 15.86
CA TYR A 240 -17.56 3.64 15.52
C TYR A 240 -16.19 3.33 16.11
N TYR A 241 -15.98 2.08 16.47
CA TYR A 241 -14.73 1.59 17.03
C TYR A 241 -14.31 0.29 16.35
N HIS A 242 -13.10 0.30 15.78
CA HIS A 242 -12.51 -0.92 15.24
C HIS A 242 -11.88 -1.69 16.39
N ILE A 243 -12.44 -2.83 16.76
CA ILE A 243 -11.79 -3.78 17.66
C ILE A 243 -10.90 -4.71 16.83
N HIS A 244 -9.79 -5.19 17.38
CA HIS A 244 -8.94 -6.11 16.63
C HIS A 244 -8.43 -7.26 17.50
N GLY A 245 -8.98 -8.45 17.27
CA GLY A 245 -8.59 -9.73 17.88
C GLY A 245 -7.14 -10.14 17.62
N SER A 246 -6.44 -9.44 16.72
CA SER A 246 -5.08 -9.81 16.29
C SER A 246 -5.07 -11.27 15.84
N LEU A 247 -4.03 -12.03 16.17
CA LEU A 247 -4.01 -13.49 15.95
C LEU A 247 -4.42 -14.26 17.22
N GLU A 248 -5.21 -13.64 18.11
CA GLU A 248 -5.71 -14.22 19.38
C GLU A 248 -7.06 -13.56 19.79
N ALA A 249 -8.15 -14.01 19.17
CA ALA A 249 -9.48 -13.42 19.38
C ALA A 249 -10.01 -13.47 20.83
N SER A 250 -9.54 -14.42 21.65
CA SER A 250 -10.13 -14.68 22.97
C SER A 250 -9.96 -13.51 23.91
N THR A 251 -8.82 -12.81 23.85
CA THR A 251 -8.55 -11.65 24.70
C THR A 251 -9.51 -10.49 24.39
N THR A 252 -9.72 -10.18 23.10
CA THR A 252 -10.66 -9.15 22.66
C THR A 252 -12.11 -9.51 22.99
N LEU A 253 -12.52 -10.76 22.80
CA LEU A 253 -13.87 -11.21 23.17
C LEU A 253 -14.11 -11.11 24.68
N ARG A 254 -13.16 -11.55 25.52
CA ARG A 254 -13.24 -11.40 26.98
C ARG A 254 -13.26 -9.93 27.41
N MET A 255 -12.52 -9.06 26.73
CA MET A 255 -12.54 -7.61 26.97
C MET A 255 -13.94 -7.02 26.79
N LEU A 256 -14.72 -7.55 25.85
CA LEU A 256 -16.11 -7.17 25.59
C LEU A 256 -17.12 -7.87 26.53
N GLY A 257 -16.66 -8.79 27.39
CA GLY A 257 -17.52 -9.60 28.25
C GLY A 257 -18.21 -10.75 27.53
N LEU A 258 -17.67 -11.15 26.37
CA LEU A 258 -18.18 -12.25 25.56
C LEU A 258 -17.40 -13.55 25.81
N PRO A 259 -18.00 -14.73 25.55
CA PRO A 259 -17.29 -15.99 25.65
C PRO A 259 -16.16 -16.04 24.60
N PRO A 260 -14.98 -16.60 24.94
CA PRO A 260 -13.86 -16.69 23.99
C PRO A 260 -14.16 -17.62 22.81
N PHE A 261 -15.07 -18.58 22.97
CA PHE A 261 -15.49 -19.51 21.93
C PHE A 261 -17.01 -19.60 21.97
N PHE A 262 -17.65 -19.65 20.80
CA PHE A 262 -19.09 -19.82 20.67
C PHE A 262 -19.42 -20.68 19.43
N PRO A 263 -19.06 -21.97 19.45
CA PRO A 263 -19.12 -22.83 18.26
C PRO A 263 -20.55 -23.05 17.74
N GLU A 264 -21.58 -22.86 18.56
CA GLU A 264 -22.98 -22.95 18.14
C GLU A 264 -23.45 -21.71 17.35
N LEU A 265 -22.71 -20.59 17.40
CA LEU A 265 -23.05 -19.36 16.70
C LEU A 265 -22.40 -19.36 15.31
N THR A 266 -23.09 -19.91 14.33
CA THR A 266 -22.56 -20.10 12.97
C THR A 266 -23.10 -19.10 11.94
N GLU A 267 -24.22 -18.43 12.23
CA GLU A 267 -24.84 -17.50 11.29
C GLU A 267 -24.13 -16.15 11.27
N TYR A 268 -23.63 -15.73 10.11
CA TYR A 268 -22.77 -14.56 9.94
C TYR A 268 -23.35 -13.27 10.55
N ARG A 269 -24.63 -12.96 10.27
CA ARG A 269 -25.29 -11.78 10.85
C ARG A 269 -25.51 -11.89 12.35
N GLN A 270 -25.80 -13.09 12.87
CA GLN A 270 -25.94 -13.28 14.32
C GLN A 270 -24.59 -13.13 15.05
N CYS A 271 -23.47 -13.51 14.42
CA CYS A 271 -22.13 -13.24 14.93
C CYS A 271 -21.88 -11.72 15.06
N ILE A 272 -22.17 -10.96 13.99
CA ILE A 272 -22.09 -9.50 13.98
C ILE A 272 -22.95 -8.90 15.09
N ASP A 273 -24.24 -9.23 15.11
CA ASP A 273 -25.20 -8.68 16.07
C ASP A 273 -24.78 -8.96 17.52
N THR A 274 -24.21 -10.14 17.78
CA THR A 274 -23.72 -10.55 19.11
C THR A 274 -22.55 -9.68 19.56
N ILE A 275 -21.57 -9.45 18.69
CA ILE A 275 -20.37 -8.66 19.02
C ILE A 275 -20.74 -7.18 19.09
N GLU A 276 -21.46 -6.67 18.10
CA GLU A 276 -21.89 -5.28 18.05
C GLU A 276 -22.76 -4.92 19.26
N SER A 277 -23.67 -5.80 19.69
CA SER A 277 -24.46 -5.61 20.92
C SER A 277 -23.60 -5.48 22.18
N ALA A 278 -22.39 -6.06 22.20
CA ALA A 278 -21.44 -5.86 23.30
C ALA A 278 -20.69 -4.54 23.17
N VAL A 279 -20.29 -4.15 21.96
CA VAL A 279 -19.62 -2.86 21.68
C VAL A 279 -20.56 -1.68 21.94
N ARG A 280 -21.84 -1.75 21.54
CA ARG A 280 -22.89 -0.74 21.76
C ARG A 280 -23.22 -0.47 23.23
N LYS A 281 -22.66 -1.24 24.17
CA LYS A 281 -22.76 -0.95 25.61
C LYS A 281 -21.71 0.05 26.09
N LEU A 282 -20.69 0.32 25.27
CA LEU A 282 -19.48 1.04 25.63
C LEU A 282 -19.30 2.30 24.78
N THR A 283 -18.71 3.35 25.33
CA THR A 283 -18.23 4.50 24.53
C THR A 283 -16.82 4.25 23.99
N VAL A 284 -16.38 5.05 23.02
CA VAL A 284 -14.98 5.09 22.57
C VAL A 284 -14.00 5.21 23.75
N THR A 285 -14.24 6.11 24.69
CA THR A 285 -13.36 6.30 25.86
C THR A 285 -13.27 5.05 26.74
N GLU A 286 -14.42 4.37 26.98
CA GLU A 286 -14.44 3.13 27.76
C GLU A 286 -13.71 1.99 27.02
N LEU A 287 -13.85 1.93 25.68
CA LEU A 287 -13.16 0.96 24.82
C LEU A 287 -11.65 1.22 24.79
N GLU A 288 -11.18 2.46 24.66
CA GLU A 288 -9.76 2.82 24.72
C GLU A 288 -9.13 2.41 26.06
N VAL A 289 -9.81 2.68 27.19
CA VAL A 289 -9.34 2.27 28.52
C VAL A 289 -9.23 0.75 28.62
N ARG A 290 -10.21 0.01 28.09
CA ARG A 290 -10.19 -1.45 28.06
C ARG A 290 -9.07 -1.96 27.16
N ASN A 291 -8.94 -1.45 25.94
CA ASN A 291 -7.91 -1.88 25.00
C ASN A 291 -6.51 -1.70 25.56
N ASN A 292 -6.23 -0.57 26.20
CA ASN A 292 -4.96 -0.34 26.88
C ASN A 292 -4.73 -1.36 28.02
N ARG A 293 -5.74 -1.60 28.86
CA ARG A 293 -5.65 -2.58 29.97
C ARG A 293 -5.38 -4.00 29.48
N PHE A 294 -6.03 -4.42 28.39
CA PHE A 294 -5.89 -5.76 27.81
C PHE A 294 -4.77 -5.87 26.77
N ARG A 295 -4.04 -4.76 26.50
CA ARG A 295 -2.99 -4.64 25.48
C ARG A 295 -3.45 -5.13 24.11
N GLN A 296 -4.71 -4.84 23.77
CA GLN A 296 -5.31 -5.19 22.49
C GLN A 296 -5.18 -4.05 21.49
N SER A 297 -5.33 -4.41 20.23
CA SER A 297 -5.42 -3.44 19.14
C SER A 297 -6.86 -3.00 18.95
N GLY A 298 -7.02 -1.72 18.62
CA GLY A 298 -8.29 -1.09 18.32
C GLY A 298 -8.21 0.42 18.47
N VAL A 299 -9.11 1.11 17.79
CA VAL A 299 -9.12 2.56 17.63
C VAL A 299 -10.55 3.06 17.35
N PRO A 300 -10.86 4.33 17.66
CA PRO A 300 -12.02 4.98 17.04
C PRO A 300 -11.80 5.11 15.52
N ALA A 301 -12.88 5.02 14.75
CA ALA A 301 -12.85 5.42 13.35
C ALA A 301 -13.03 6.94 13.26
N LEU A 302 -11.97 7.65 12.88
CA LEU A 302 -11.94 9.12 12.81
C LEU A 302 -11.97 9.56 11.37
N THR A 303 -12.65 10.67 11.06
CA THR A 303 -12.44 11.37 9.79
C THR A 303 -11.01 11.93 9.74
N ARG A 304 -10.51 12.21 8.53
CA ARG A 304 -9.18 12.83 8.35
C ARG A 304 -9.00 14.11 9.17
N SER A 305 -10.01 14.97 9.18
CA SER A 305 -9.96 16.23 9.95
C SER A 305 -9.84 15.98 11.46
N GLN A 306 -10.60 15.02 11.99
CA GLN A 306 -10.52 14.65 13.40
C GLN A 306 -9.15 14.05 13.74
N PHE A 307 -8.62 13.16 12.89
CA PHE A 307 -7.28 12.58 13.09
C PHE A 307 -6.19 13.65 13.16
N LEU A 308 -6.18 14.60 12.22
CA LEU A 308 -5.20 15.70 12.19
C LEU A 308 -5.32 16.67 13.38
N GLN A 309 -6.43 16.63 14.13
CA GLN A 309 -6.60 17.40 15.37
C GLN A 309 -6.08 16.66 16.61
N THR A 310 -5.81 15.35 16.51
CA THR A 310 -5.23 14.58 17.61
C THR A 310 -3.75 14.93 17.82
N PRO A 311 -3.20 14.78 19.04
CA PRO A 311 -1.76 14.96 19.27
C PRO A 311 -0.90 14.08 18.34
N HIS A 312 -1.33 12.84 18.10
CA HIS A 312 -0.62 11.91 17.24
C HIS A 312 -0.67 12.34 15.76
N GLY A 313 -1.83 12.70 15.22
CA GLY A 313 -1.95 13.19 13.84
C GLY A 313 -1.16 14.48 13.59
N GLN A 314 -1.13 15.39 14.56
CA GLN A 314 -0.28 16.60 14.51
C GLN A 314 1.21 16.25 14.53
N ALA A 315 1.61 15.26 15.34
CA ALA A 315 2.99 14.79 15.40
C ALA A 315 3.45 14.22 14.05
N LEU A 316 2.61 13.39 13.41
CA LEU A 316 2.94 12.75 12.13
C LEU A 316 2.89 13.70 10.94
N SER A 317 2.08 14.77 11.00
CA SER A 317 1.95 15.74 9.89
C SER A 317 3.27 16.42 9.50
N ASN A 318 4.27 16.41 10.38
CA ASN A 318 5.60 16.97 10.15
C ASN A 318 6.66 15.91 9.82
N ILE A 319 6.26 14.64 9.72
CA ILE A 319 7.15 13.52 9.44
C ILE A 319 6.85 13.06 8.01
N PRO A 320 7.87 12.92 7.14
CA PRO A 320 7.68 12.40 5.80
C PRO A 320 7.19 10.94 5.81
N PRO A 321 6.65 10.42 4.69
CA PRO A 321 6.15 9.04 4.56
C PRO A 321 7.14 7.95 5.02
N PHE A 322 8.43 8.18 4.88
CA PHE A 322 9.50 7.41 5.52
C PHE A 322 10.61 8.35 5.98
N THR A 323 11.42 7.94 6.95
CA THR A 323 12.58 8.71 7.45
C THR A 323 13.86 7.88 7.42
N ILE A 324 15.02 8.52 7.25
CA ILE A 324 16.34 7.87 7.19
C ILE A 324 17.33 8.68 8.02
N GLN A 325 17.77 8.12 9.15
CA GLN A 325 18.63 8.80 10.11
C GLN A 325 19.90 7.99 10.40
N PRO A 326 21.05 8.64 10.66
CA PRO A 326 22.24 7.95 11.14
C PRO A 326 21.95 7.21 12.47
N LEU A 327 22.60 6.08 12.67
CA LEU A 327 22.44 5.22 13.84
C LEU A 327 23.80 4.81 14.39
N GLY A 328 24.05 5.13 15.66
CA GLY A 328 25.28 4.74 16.36
C GLY A 328 26.54 5.45 15.85
N GLU A 329 27.70 4.84 16.09
CA GLU A 329 29.00 5.38 15.69
C GLU A 329 29.26 5.24 14.19
N ALA A 330 30.09 6.13 13.64
CA ALA A 330 30.44 6.10 12.23
C ALA A 330 31.41 4.94 11.92
N THR A 331 31.04 4.10 10.97
CA THR A 331 31.95 3.15 10.31
C THR A 331 32.38 3.73 8.95
N PRO A 332 33.50 3.28 8.37
CA PRO A 332 33.88 3.67 7.00
C PRO A 332 32.77 3.38 5.98
N PRO A 333 32.73 4.11 4.85
CA PRO A 333 31.91 3.75 3.69
C PRO A 333 32.11 2.29 3.29
N MET A 334 31.00 1.61 2.99
CA MET A 334 31.00 0.21 2.56
C MET A 334 30.45 0.08 1.14
N PRO A 335 31.28 0.29 0.10
CA PRO A 335 30.86 0.10 -1.28
C PRO A 335 30.24 -1.28 -1.49
N PHE A 336 29.26 -1.35 -2.39
CA PHE A 336 28.71 -2.63 -2.82
C PHE A 336 29.85 -3.47 -3.41
N GLN A 337 30.05 -4.68 -2.90
CA GLN A 337 31.15 -5.53 -3.32
C GLN A 337 31.00 -5.90 -4.81
N ASP A 338 32.10 -5.79 -5.56
CA ASP A 338 32.24 -6.49 -6.82
C ASP A 338 32.33 -7.98 -6.51
N ILE A 339 31.29 -8.71 -6.88
CA ILE A 339 31.22 -10.16 -6.68
C ILE A 339 32.03 -10.78 -7.81
N GLY A 340 33.35 -10.62 -7.73
CA GLY A 340 34.40 -11.20 -8.56
C GLY A 340 34.12 -11.25 -10.07
N ALA A 341 34.63 -10.28 -10.83
CA ALA A 341 34.94 -10.36 -12.27
C ALA A 341 33.90 -11.00 -13.24
N GLU A 342 32.66 -11.21 -12.83
CA GLU A 342 31.54 -11.54 -13.70
C GLU A 342 30.95 -10.21 -14.21
N PRO A 343 31.12 -9.87 -15.50
CA PRO A 343 30.69 -8.58 -16.06
C PRO A 343 29.16 -8.40 -16.13
N ASP A 344 28.37 -9.24 -15.44
CA ASP A 344 26.92 -9.39 -15.64
C ASP A 344 26.09 -9.31 -14.34
N VAL A 345 26.58 -8.66 -13.26
CA VAL A 345 25.73 -8.40 -12.08
C VAL A 345 24.62 -7.42 -12.43
N ARG A 346 23.43 -7.95 -12.74
CA ARG A 346 22.25 -7.18 -13.15
C ARG A 346 21.27 -6.85 -12.04
N GLN A 347 21.29 -7.59 -10.92
CA GLN A 347 20.50 -7.26 -9.73
C GLN A 347 21.30 -6.38 -8.75
N CYS A 348 20.74 -5.24 -8.33
CA CYS A 348 21.51 -4.21 -7.61
C CYS A 348 21.91 -4.62 -6.17
N LEU A 349 21.14 -5.50 -5.52
CA LEU A 349 21.39 -5.97 -4.16
C LEU A 349 22.08 -7.34 -4.10
N THR A 350 22.64 -7.83 -5.20
CA THR A 350 23.44 -9.05 -5.16
C THR A 350 24.54 -8.93 -4.09
N GLY A 351 24.66 -9.93 -3.23
CA GLY A 351 25.61 -9.96 -2.10
C GLY A 351 25.12 -9.30 -0.80
N ILE A 352 23.96 -8.65 -0.79
CA ILE A 352 23.37 -8.06 0.42
C ILE A 352 22.58 -9.12 1.20
N ARG A 353 22.88 -9.25 2.50
CA ARG A 353 22.16 -10.17 3.40
C ARG A 353 21.10 -9.41 4.21
N VAL A 354 19.87 -9.89 4.17
CA VAL A 354 18.72 -9.27 4.85
C VAL A 354 18.14 -10.26 5.85
N LEU A 355 18.11 -9.87 7.12
CA LEU A 355 17.44 -10.63 8.17
C LEU A 355 16.06 -10.01 8.43
N GLU A 356 15.00 -10.71 8.06
CA GLU A 356 13.62 -10.23 8.18
C GLU A 356 12.93 -10.78 9.44
N LEU A 357 12.46 -9.88 10.29
CA LEU A 357 11.76 -10.13 11.56
C LEU A 357 10.34 -9.57 11.49
N CYS A 358 9.57 -10.05 10.52
CA CYS A 358 8.23 -9.54 10.21
C CYS A 358 7.21 -10.68 10.05
N ARG A 359 5.92 -10.36 10.19
CA ARG A 359 4.78 -11.27 9.94
C ARG A 359 3.71 -10.54 9.13
N VAL A 360 2.71 -11.25 8.64
CA VAL A 360 1.57 -10.66 7.91
C VAL A 360 2.00 -10.10 6.54
N ILE A 361 1.87 -8.80 6.24
CA ILE A 361 2.00 -8.28 4.87
C ILE A 361 2.96 -7.09 4.74
N ALA A 362 2.82 -6.00 5.51
CA ALA A 362 3.63 -4.78 5.34
C ALA A 362 5.14 -5.02 5.43
N GLY A 363 5.64 -5.41 6.61
CA GLY A 363 7.05 -5.77 6.79
C GLY A 363 7.54 -6.87 5.84
N PRO A 364 6.80 -7.99 5.64
CA PRO A 364 7.20 -9.01 4.66
C PRO A 364 7.25 -8.50 3.21
N THR A 365 6.45 -7.51 2.83
CA THR A 365 6.55 -6.90 1.50
C THR A 365 7.90 -6.22 1.29
N ILE A 366 8.49 -5.62 2.34
CA ILE A 366 9.83 -5.03 2.28
C ILE A 366 10.87 -6.09 1.88
N GLY A 367 10.91 -7.21 2.60
CA GLY A 367 11.86 -8.28 2.30
C GLY A 367 11.58 -8.93 0.94
N ARG A 368 10.30 -9.02 0.51
CA ARG A 368 9.94 -9.56 -0.80
C ARG A 368 10.53 -8.66 -1.91
N SER A 369 10.33 -7.35 -1.82
CA SER A 369 10.88 -6.42 -2.79
C SER A 369 12.41 -6.39 -2.78
N LEU A 370 13.07 -6.45 -1.62
CA LEU A 370 14.54 -6.54 -1.57
C LEU A 370 15.07 -7.84 -2.21
N ALA A 371 14.35 -8.96 -2.07
CA ALA A 371 14.68 -10.19 -2.77
C ALA A 371 14.52 -10.05 -4.30
N ALA A 372 13.51 -9.31 -4.77
CA ALA A 372 13.33 -9.02 -6.19
C ALA A 372 14.50 -8.20 -6.79
N HIS A 373 15.18 -7.41 -5.96
CA HIS A 373 16.41 -6.69 -6.30
C HIS A 373 17.69 -7.50 -6.08
N GLY A 374 17.59 -8.80 -5.75
CA GLY A 374 18.70 -9.75 -5.67
C GLY A 374 19.30 -9.95 -4.28
N ALA A 375 18.71 -9.37 -3.23
CA ALA A 375 19.19 -9.58 -1.86
C ALA A 375 18.95 -11.03 -1.38
N SER A 376 19.85 -11.53 -0.56
CA SER A 376 19.67 -12.78 0.17
C SER A 376 18.83 -12.53 1.42
N VAL A 377 17.53 -12.80 1.34
CA VAL A 377 16.57 -12.54 2.41
C VAL A 377 16.26 -13.82 3.20
N LEU A 378 16.63 -13.82 4.49
CA LEU A 378 16.28 -14.87 5.44
C LEU A 378 15.23 -14.34 6.41
N LYS A 379 14.00 -14.84 6.28
CA LYS A 379 12.91 -14.56 7.22
C LYS A 379 13.03 -15.45 8.44
N VAL A 380 13.12 -14.86 9.62
CA VAL A 380 13.17 -15.59 10.90
C VAL A 380 11.83 -15.46 11.61
N THR A 381 11.21 -16.60 11.88
CA THR A 381 9.99 -16.72 12.68
C THR A 381 10.25 -17.61 13.89
N SER A 382 9.20 -18.02 14.61
CA SER A 382 9.33 -19.02 15.67
C SER A 382 8.15 -19.98 15.58
N PRO A 383 8.35 -21.28 15.90
CA PRO A 383 7.27 -22.27 15.88
C PRO A 383 6.18 -21.98 16.93
N LYS A 384 6.46 -21.07 17.88
CA LYS A 384 5.51 -20.61 18.91
C LYS A 384 4.90 -19.24 18.62
N LEU A 385 5.15 -18.64 17.46
CA LEU A 385 4.55 -17.37 17.06
C LEU A 385 3.40 -17.62 16.08
N PRO A 386 2.18 -17.12 16.37
CA PRO A 386 1.08 -17.18 15.41
C PRO A 386 1.41 -16.40 14.14
N ASP A 387 0.95 -16.90 13.01
CA ASP A 387 1.01 -16.22 11.72
C ASP A 387 -0.19 -16.69 10.87
N VAL A 388 -0.37 -16.09 9.70
CA VAL A 388 -1.45 -16.42 8.77
C VAL A 388 -0.86 -17.17 7.57
N PRO A 389 -1.02 -18.51 7.48
CA PRO A 389 -0.31 -19.31 6.49
C PRO A 389 -0.50 -18.87 5.04
N PHE A 390 -1.70 -18.42 4.67
CA PHE A 390 -1.98 -18.08 3.27
C PHE A 390 -1.21 -16.87 2.76
N PHE A 391 -0.83 -15.91 3.63
CA PHE A 391 -0.03 -14.76 3.19
C PHE A 391 1.37 -15.20 2.74
N GLN A 392 1.89 -16.30 3.30
CA GLN A 392 3.22 -16.82 2.99
C GLN A 392 3.36 -17.15 1.51
N LEU A 393 2.30 -17.64 0.85
CA LEU A 393 2.33 -17.93 -0.60
C LEU A 393 2.75 -16.70 -1.42
N ASP A 394 2.30 -15.52 -1.02
CA ASP A 394 2.63 -14.26 -1.68
C ASP A 394 3.93 -13.67 -1.12
N VAL A 395 3.93 -13.32 0.17
CA VAL A 395 4.94 -12.44 0.76
C VAL A 395 6.26 -13.14 1.07
N ASN A 396 6.36 -14.47 0.96
CA ASN A 396 7.64 -15.19 1.08
C ASN A 396 8.31 -15.46 -0.28
N THR A 397 7.72 -15.03 -1.39
CA THR A 397 8.34 -15.14 -2.72
C THR A 397 9.73 -14.51 -2.72
N GLY A 398 10.73 -15.23 -3.25
CA GLY A 398 12.11 -14.75 -3.27
C GLY A 398 12.94 -15.00 -2.00
N LYS A 399 12.39 -15.61 -0.95
CA LYS A 399 13.05 -15.70 0.36
C LYS A 399 13.41 -17.13 0.78
N HIS A 400 14.31 -17.21 1.75
CA HIS A 400 14.42 -18.34 2.67
C HIS A 400 13.65 -18.05 3.94
N THR A 401 13.17 -19.09 4.60
CA THR A 401 12.46 -18.94 5.87
C THR A 401 12.91 -19.95 6.90
N THR A 402 13.23 -19.49 8.10
CA THR A 402 13.64 -20.37 9.20
C THR A 402 12.85 -20.06 10.47
N SER A 403 12.92 -20.98 11.42
CA SER A 403 12.21 -20.90 12.69
C SER A 403 13.20 -21.01 13.85
N LEU A 404 13.38 -19.92 14.59
CA LEU A 404 14.29 -19.83 15.73
C LEU A 404 13.53 -19.32 16.97
N HIS A 405 13.45 -20.16 18.00
CA HIS A 405 12.83 -19.75 19.26
C HIS A 405 13.87 -19.12 20.19
N LEU A 406 13.92 -17.79 20.24
CA LEU A 406 15.00 -17.06 20.94
C LEU A 406 15.07 -17.25 22.47
N LYS A 407 14.11 -17.95 23.07
CA LYS A 407 14.20 -18.39 24.48
C LYS A 407 15.07 -19.64 24.66
N ASP A 408 15.34 -20.37 23.58
CA ASP A 408 16.20 -21.53 23.57
C ASP A 408 17.63 -21.05 23.27
N ALA A 409 18.57 -21.33 24.18
CA ALA A 409 19.93 -20.79 24.12
C ALA A 409 20.66 -21.11 22.79
N GLN A 410 20.44 -22.32 22.25
CA GLN A 410 21.02 -22.73 20.96
C GLN A 410 20.44 -21.93 19.80
N SER A 411 19.11 -21.77 19.73
CA SER A 411 18.46 -20.96 18.68
C SER A 411 18.87 -19.50 18.79
N ARG A 412 19.04 -18.97 20.00
CA ARG A 412 19.53 -17.61 20.23
C ARG A 412 20.95 -17.41 19.72
N ALA A 413 21.86 -18.36 19.99
CA ALA A 413 23.23 -18.29 19.49
C ALA A 413 23.30 -18.32 17.96
N ILE A 414 22.49 -19.16 17.31
CA ILE A 414 22.38 -19.20 15.84
C ILE A 414 21.82 -17.88 15.30
N PHE A 415 20.78 -17.34 15.94
CA PHE A 415 20.21 -16.05 15.56
C PHE A 415 21.24 -14.91 15.65
N GLU A 416 22.03 -14.87 16.71
CA GLU A 416 23.07 -13.85 16.90
C GLU A 416 24.17 -13.91 15.83
N ASP A 417 24.56 -15.11 15.37
CA ASP A 417 25.51 -15.28 14.27
C ASP A 417 24.94 -14.78 12.92
N LEU A 418 23.68 -15.11 12.63
CA LEU A 418 22.97 -14.58 11.46
C LEU A 418 22.84 -13.05 11.52
N LEU A 419 22.53 -12.52 12.70
CA LEU A 419 22.36 -11.09 12.94
C LEU A 419 23.65 -10.30 12.75
N LEU A 420 24.78 -10.81 13.24
CA LEU A 420 26.09 -10.17 13.11
C LEU A 420 26.55 -10.05 11.64
N SER A 421 26.16 -11.02 10.82
CA SER A 421 26.53 -11.08 9.41
C SER A 421 25.58 -10.34 8.46
N ALA A 422 24.40 -9.92 8.93
CA ALA A 422 23.40 -9.20 8.13
C ALA A 422 23.86 -7.78 7.73
N ASP A 423 23.34 -7.31 6.60
CA ASP A 423 23.51 -5.94 6.10
C ASP A 423 22.27 -5.09 6.35
N VAL A 424 21.09 -5.72 6.25
CA VAL A 424 19.80 -5.11 6.54
C VAL A 424 19.07 -5.96 7.59
N ILE A 425 18.46 -5.30 8.56
CA ILE A 425 17.53 -5.91 9.51
C ILE A 425 16.17 -5.25 9.30
N ILE A 426 15.13 -6.04 9.07
CA ILE A 426 13.76 -5.54 8.96
C ILE A 426 13.02 -5.95 10.23
N ASP A 427 12.54 -4.97 10.99
CA ASP A 427 11.76 -5.16 12.22
C ASP A 427 10.31 -4.71 11.98
N GLY A 428 9.40 -5.68 11.95
CA GLY A 428 7.95 -5.45 11.88
C GLY A 428 7.24 -5.73 13.20
N TYR A 429 7.97 -5.83 14.32
CA TYR A 429 7.35 -5.95 15.63
C TYR A 429 7.05 -4.57 16.21
N ARG A 430 6.14 -4.54 17.18
CA ARG A 430 5.83 -3.29 17.90
C ARG A 430 7.12 -2.63 18.43
N PRO A 431 7.22 -1.30 18.36
CA PRO A 431 8.38 -0.58 18.85
C PRO A 431 8.78 -1.02 20.27
N GLY A 432 10.05 -1.40 20.42
CA GLY A 432 10.64 -1.85 21.68
C GLY A 432 10.58 -3.37 21.94
N VAL A 433 9.89 -4.17 21.13
CA VAL A 433 9.84 -5.63 21.32
C VAL A 433 11.23 -6.26 21.16
N LEU A 434 11.94 -5.97 20.06
CA LEU A 434 13.30 -6.48 19.87
C LEU A 434 14.29 -5.91 20.90
N ALA A 435 14.14 -4.63 21.27
CA ALA A 435 14.94 -4.02 22.33
C ALA A 435 14.79 -4.76 23.67
N SER A 436 13.57 -5.22 24.02
CA SER A 436 13.33 -6.01 25.23
C SER A 436 14.02 -7.38 25.23
N LEU A 437 14.45 -7.86 24.06
CA LEU A 437 15.22 -9.10 23.88
C LEU A 437 16.74 -8.84 23.82
N GLY A 438 17.17 -7.59 23.97
CA GLY A 438 18.58 -7.18 23.88
C GLY A 438 19.03 -6.77 22.47
N TYR A 439 18.11 -6.59 21.53
CA TYR A 439 18.41 -6.28 20.13
C TYR A 439 17.83 -4.92 19.74
N SER A 440 18.15 -3.86 20.51
CA SER A 440 17.75 -2.49 20.13
C SER A 440 18.53 -2.04 18.88
N PRO A 441 18.00 -1.11 18.07
CA PRO A 441 18.73 -0.59 16.91
C PRO A 441 20.15 -0.11 17.27
N GLU A 442 20.30 0.60 18.39
CA GLU A 442 21.59 1.12 18.86
C GLU A 442 22.55 -0.02 19.24
N THR A 443 22.04 -1.08 19.89
CA THR A 443 22.82 -2.26 20.22
C THR A 443 23.31 -2.96 18.96
N LEU A 444 22.43 -3.15 17.98
CA LEU A 444 22.76 -3.81 16.71
C LEU A 444 23.74 -2.99 15.88
N ALA A 445 23.64 -1.67 15.89
CA ALA A 445 24.61 -0.80 15.24
C ALA A 445 25.98 -0.84 15.92
N ALA A 446 26.03 -0.91 17.25
CA ALA A 446 27.28 -1.06 18.00
C ALA A 446 27.95 -2.42 17.69
N GLU A 447 27.19 -3.52 17.70
CA GLU A 447 27.69 -4.84 17.32
C GLU A 447 28.18 -4.86 15.86
N ALA A 448 27.44 -4.25 14.94
CA ALA A 448 27.86 -4.11 13.54
C ALA A 448 29.12 -3.24 13.37
N ALA A 449 29.38 -2.28 14.25
CA ALA A 449 30.61 -1.48 14.17
C ALA A 449 31.87 -2.34 14.44
N THR A 450 31.76 -3.40 15.25
CA THR A 450 32.91 -4.28 15.60
C THR A 450 33.52 -5.01 14.40
N ARG A 451 32.71 -5.26 13.36
CA ARG A 451 33.12 -5.87 12.08
C ARG A 451 33.59 -4.84 11.04
N GLY A 452 33.70 -3.56 11.41
CA GLY A 452 34.16 -2.48 10.54
C GLY A 452 33.17 -2.01 9.48
N ARG A 453 31.88 -2.40 9.56
CA ARG A 453 30.84 -2.03 8.59
C ARG A 453 29.46 -1.88 9.24
N GLY A 454 28.77 -0.76 9.00
CA GLY A 454 27.43 -0.50 9.53
C GLY A 454 26.31 -1.35 8.92
N ILE A 455 25.11 -1.19 9.46
CA ILE A 455 23.87 -1.87 9.04
C ILE A 455 22.80 -0.87 8.61
N VAL A 456 21.78 -1.35 7.91
CA VAL A 456 20.53 -0.64 7.71
C VAL A 456 19.44 -1.33 8.54
N TYR A 457 18.86 -0.61 9.50
CA TYR A 457 17.74 -1.08 10.30
C TYR A 457 16.45 -0.47 9.76
N VAL A 458 15.50 -1.29 9.34
CA VAL A 458 14.20 -0.84 8.81
C VAL A 458 13.14 -1.20 9.82
N ALA A 459 12.56 -0.18 10.48
CA ALA A 459 11.43 -0.35 11.38
C ALA A 459 10.13 -0.04 10.64
N GLU A 460 9.20 -0.98 10.65
CA GLU A 460 7.84 -0.83 10.15
C GLU A 460 6.87 -1.10 11.29
N ASP A 461 5.92 -0.19 11.49
CA ASP A 461 4.87 -0.35 12.49
C ASP A 461 3.56 0.31 12.02
N CYS A 462 2.48 0.17 12.80
CA CYS A 462 1.19 0.72 12.38
C CYS A 462 1.09 2.24 12.49
N PHE A 463 1.53 2.83 13.60
CA PHE A 463 1.20 4.20 13.95
C PHE A 463 2.28 5.20 13.56
N GLY A 464 3.55 4.80 13.57
CA GLY A 464 4.71 5.66 13.36
C GLY A 464 4.96 6.59 14.54
N GLY A 465 5.89 7.53 14.33
CA GLY A 465 6.23 8.53 15.36
C GLY A 465 7.09 7.99 16.51
N THR A 466 7.67 6.79 16.38
CA THR A 466 8.66 6.28 17.35
C THR A 466 9.79 7.30 17.57
N GLY A 467 9.97 7.72 18.82
CA GLY A 467 10.95 8.75 19.21
C GLY A 467 10.40 10.18 19.21
N VAL A 468 9.15 10.41 18.84
CA VAL A 468 8.49 11.72 18.85
C VAL A 468 7.60 11.82 20.09
N PRO A 469 7.89 12.70 21.08
CA PRO A 469 7.17 12.73 22.36
C PRO A 469 5.66 12.97 22.26
N SER A 470 5.19 13.72 21.25
CA SER A 470 3.77 13.97 21.02
C SER A 470 3.03 12.84 20.29
N ALA A 471 3.76 11.86 19.75
CA ALA A 471 3.17 10.72 19.04
C ALA A 471 2.71 9.63 20.03
N GLU A 472 1.63 9.90 20.76
CA GLU A 472 1.15 9.04 21.87
C GLU A 472 0.77 7.61 21.47
N TRP A 473 0.44 7.37 20.20
CA TRP A 473 0.08 6.04 19.70
C TRP A 473 1.25 5.21 19.16
N ALA A 474 2.48 5.74 19.13
CA ALA A 474 3.63 5.10 18.49
C ALA A 474 3.92 3.67 18.97
N SER A 475 3.63 3.35 20.24
CA SER A 475 3.88 2.01 20.81
C SER A 475 2.66 1.07 20.77
N ARG A 476 1.51 1.53 20.25
CA ARG A 476 0.27 0.75 20.23
C ARG A 476 0.35 -0.39 19.22
N PRO A 477 -0.29 -1.55 19.51
CA PRO A 477 -0.51 -2.58 18.52
C PRO A 477 -1.46 -2.09 17.42
N GLY A 478 -1.15 -2.39 16.16
CA GLY A 478 -1.99 -2.02 15.03
C GLY A 478 -1.81 -2.95 13.83
N TRP A 479 -2.69 -2.75 12.86
CA TRP A 479 -2.91 -3.52 11.64
C TRP A 479 -3.40 -2.53 10.56
N GLN A 480 -3.44 -2.91 9.29
CA GLN A 480 -3.92 -1.99 8.25
C GLN A 480 -5.31 -1.41 8.61
N GLN A 481 -6.29 -2.24 8.98
CA GLN A 481 -7.65 -1.75 9.25
C GLN A 481 -7.69 -0.72 10.40
N ILE A 482 -6.73 -0.80 11.31
CA ILE A 482 -6.55 0.16 12.40
C ILE A 482 -6.05 1.50 11.86
N ALA A 483 -5.07 1.49 10.97
CA ALA A 483 -4.62 2.68 10.27
C ALA A 483 -5.79 3.27 9.45
N ASP A 484 -6.43 2.45 8.61
CA ASP A 484 -7.51 2.89 7.73
C ASP A 484 -8.66 3.58 8.50
N CYS A 485 -9.03 3.02 9.66
CA CYS A 485 -10.06 3.62 10.52
C CYS A 485 -9.59 4.90 11.20
N VAL A 486 -8.38 4.93 11.76
CA VAL A 486 -7.95 6.07 12.57
C VAL A 486 -7.54 7.28 11.72
N THR A 487 -7.09 7.07 10.48
CA THR A 487 -6.65 8.13 9.56
C THR A 487 -7.78 8.74 8.75
N GLY A 488 -8.89 8.02 8.60
CA GLY A 488 -10.08 8.44 7.87
C GLY A 488 -10.26 7.82 6.51
N VAL A 489 -9.37 6.92 6.08
CA VAL A 489 -9.55 6.11 4.86
C VAL A 489 -10.90 5.38 4.88
N ALA A 490 -11.27 4.77 6.02
CA ALA A 490 -12.56 4.07 6.15
C ALA A 490 -13.78 5.00 6.02
N TRP A 491 -13.66 6.26 6.45
CA TRP A 491 -14.72 7.26 6.28
C TRP A 491 -14.87 7.71 4.83
N GLU A 492 -13.75 7.94 4.13
CA GLU A 492 -13.78 8.26 2.69
C GLU A 492 -14.45 7.12 1.90
N GLN A 493 -14.12 5.87 2.20
CA GLN A 493 -14.78 4.70 1.59
C GLN A 493 -16.29 4.65 1.90
N GLY A 494 -16.68 4.92 3.15
CA GLY A 494 -18.08 4.94 3.57
C GLY A 494 -18.90 6.00 2.83
N TRP A 495 -18.40 7.24 2.74
CA TRP A 495 -19.03 8.30 1.97
C TRP A 495 -19.08 7.99 0.48
N PHE A 496 -18.01 7.41 -0.06
CA PHE A 496 -18.00 6.85 -1.40
C PHE A 496 -18.99 5.71 -1.55
N MET A 497 -19.55 5.09 -0.54
CA MET A 497 -20.62 4.09 -0.72
C MET A 497 -22.01 4.71 -0.55
N GLY A 498 -22.11 6.03 -0.40
CA GLY A 498 -23.36 6.73 -0.11
C GLY A 498 -23.86 6.52 1.31
N LEU A 499 -22.96 6.19 2.24
CA LEU A 499 -23.26 5.86 3.63
C LEU A 499 -22.81 6.98 4.57
N GLU A 500 -23.51 7.13 5.70
CA GLU A 500 -23.11 7.98 6.83
C GLU A 500 -22.38 7.16 7.93
N GLU A 501 -21.60 6.17 7.50
CA GLU A 501 -20.82 5.27 8.37
C GLU A 501 -19.49 4.90 7.69
N PRO A 502 -18.42 4.64 8.46
CA PRO A 502 -17.14 4.23 7.92
C PRO A 502 -17.18 2.76 7.46
N VAL A 503 -16.52 2.45 6.34
CA VAL A 503 -16.37 1.08 5.83
C VAL A 503 -14.90 0.86 5.51
N VAL A 504 -14.29 -0.22 6.03
CA VAL A 504 -12.89 -0.55 5.71
C VAL A 504 -12.77 -0.84 4.21
N PRO A 505 -11.78 -0.25 3.49
CA PRO A 505 -11.62 -0.46 2.05
C PRO A 505 -11.23 -1.91 1.70
N PRO A 506 -11.42 -2.33 0.43
CA PRO A 506 -11.04 -3.67 0.00
C PRO A 506 -9.52 -3.83 -0.11
N PHE A 507 -9.06 -5.05 0.18
CA PHE A 507 -7.66 -5.50 0.02
C PHE A 507 -6.65 -4.83 0.95
N PRO A 508 -5.49 -5.47 1.22
CA PRO A 508 -4.48 -4.94 2.12
C PRO A 508 -3.54 -3.96 1.39
N ILE A 509 -4.14 -2.93 0.76
CA ILE A 509 -3.40 -1.98 -0.08
C ILE A 509 -2.39 -1.16 0.74
N SER A 510 -2.79 -0.67 1.92
CA SER A 510 -1.89 0.07 2.80
C SER A 510 -0.73 -0.76 3.34
N ASP A 511 -0.93 -2.06 3.56
CA ASP A 511 0.18 -2.97 3.88
C ASP A 511 1.21 -3.01 2.73
N TYR A 512 0.76 -3.21 1.48
CA TYR A 512 1.69 -3.22 0.33
C TYR A 512 2.35 -1.85 0.11
N GLY A 513 1.59 -0.76 0.20
CA GLY A 513 2.10 0.61 0.07
C GLY A 513 3.17 0.92 1.11
N THR A 514 2.93 0.55 2.37
CA THR A 514 3.90 0.67 3.47
C THR A 514 5.13 -0.20 3.25
N GLY A 515 4.94 -1.41 2.71
CA GLY A 515 6.04 -2.28 2.29
C GLY A 515 6.94 -1.65 1.23
N VAL A 516 6.37 -0.94 0.25
CA VAL A 516 7.18 -0.22 -0.76
C VAL A 516 7.88 1.01 -0.14
N LEU A 517 7.22 1.76 0.76
CA LEU A 517 7.89 2.84 1.51
C LEU A 517 9.10 2.32 2.30
N GLY A 518 8.95 1.19 2.99
CA GLY A 518 10.05 0.53 3.71
C GLY A 518 11.16 0.04 2.78
N THR A 519 10.80 -0.43 1.58
CA THR A 519 11.78 -0.83 0.54
C THR A 519 12.59 0.37 0.05
N VAL A 520 11.93 1.48 -0.30
CA VAL A 520 12.59 2.73 -0.71
C VAL A 520 13.54 3.22 0.39
N ALA A 521 13.09 3.18 1.64
CA ALA A 521 13.91 3.58 2.78
C ALA A 521 15.14 2.66 2.94
N ALA A 522 14.96 1.34 2.81
CA ALA A 522 16.05 0.37 2.88
C ALA A 522 17.10 0.56 1.76
N LEU A 523 16.64 0.69 0.51
CA LEU A 523 17.50 0.96 -0.65
C LEU A 523 18.29 2.26 -0.46
N THR A 524 17.61 3.31 0.00
CA THR A 524 18.24 4.61 0.24
C THR A 524 19.23 4.56 1.41
N GLY A 525 18.91 3.85 2.49
CA GLY A 525 19.82 3.61 3.62
C GLY A 525 21.07 2.82 3.18
N LEU A 526 20.90 1.81 2.33
CA LEU A 526 22.01 1.04 1.75
C LEU A 526 22.88 1.91 0.84
N TYR A 527 22.26 2.76 0.01
CA TYR A 527 22.97 3.74 -0.81
C TYR A 527 23.82 4.66 0.07
N ARG A 528 23.24 5.27 1.11
CA ARG A 528 23.99 6.15 2.03
C ARG A 528 25.10 5.40 2.77
N ARG A 529 24.83 4.19 3.29
CA ARG A 529 25.87 3.35 3.89
C ARG A 529 27.05 3.11 2.95
N ALA A 530 26.78 2.93 1.66
CA ALA A 530 27.82 2.68 0.67
C ALA A 530 28.73 3.87 0.42
N ILE A 531 28.19 5.10 0.41
CA ILE A 531 28.95 6.31 0.07
C ILE A 531 29.40 7.13 1.28
N GLU A 532 28.66 7.08 2.39
CA GLU A 532 28.89 7.86 3.61
C GLU A 532 29.42 6.99 4.76
N GLY A 533 29.12 5.68 4.75
CA GLY A 533 29.40 4.79 5.88
C GLY A 533 28.33 4.86 6.97
N GLY A 534 28.72 4.48 8.18
CA GLY A 534 27.82 4.41 9.34
C GLY A 534 26.71 3.36 9.24
N SER A 535 25.92 3.25 10.31
CA SER A 535 24.64 2.55 10.28
C SER A 535 23.49 3.55 10.09
N TRP A 536 22.36 3.07 9.58
CA TRP A 536 21.19 3.89 9.27
C TRP A 536 19.94 3.24 9.85
N ILE A 537 19.08 4.06 10.46
CA ILE A 537 17.72 3.66 10.84
C ILE A 537 16.71 4.29 9.90
N CYS A 538 15.94 3.41 9.26
CA CYS A 538 14.85 3.71 8.36
C CYS A 538 13.54 3.44 9.10
N ARG A 539 12.57 4.36 9.03
CA ARG A 539 11.24 4.15 9.63
C ARG A 539 10.13 4.53 8.66
N THR A 540 9.06 3.74 8.65
CA THR A 540 7.78 4.06 7.99
C THR A 540 6.63 3.45 8.79
N SER A 541 5.39 3.77 8.44
CA SER A 541 4.21 3.18 9.08
C SER A 541 2.99 3.15 8.18
N LEU A 542 2.04 2.28 8.54
CA LEU A 542 0.72 2.22 7.88
C LEU A 542 0.03 3.59 7.88
N THR A 543 0.01 4.27 9.04
CA THR A 543 -0.55 5.63 9.15
C THR A 543 0.16 6.63 8.23
N GLN A 544 1.47 6.52 8.05
CA GLN A 544 2.20 7.41 7.14
C GLN A 544 1.83 7.17 5.67
N TYR A 545 1.63 5.92 5.27
CA TYR A 545 1.11 5.60 3.95
C TYR A 545 -0.29 6.17 3.75
N ASP A 546 -1.22 5.94 4.69
CA ASP A 546 -2.59 6.46 4.61
C ASP A 546 -2.62 7.99 4.52
N MET A 547 -1.79 8.67 5.31
CA MET A 547 -1.68 10.13 5.27
C MET A 547 -1.20 10.62 3.90
N PHE A 548 -0.23 9.93 3.28
CA PHE A 548 0.19 10.22 1.91
C PHE A 548 -0.94 9.94 0.91
N LEU A 549 -1.61 8.79 0.98
CA LEU A 549 -2.73 8.44 0.12
C LEU A 549 -3.85 9.49 0.18
N LEU A 550 -4.28 9.86 1.39
CA LEU A 550 -5.29 10.89 1.63
C LEU A 550 -4.82 12.28 1.13
N SER A 551 -3.52 12.56 1.13
CA SER A 551 -2.99 13.82 0.59
C SER A 551 -3.19 13.97 -0.92
N LEU A 552 -3.35 12.87 -1.64
CA LEU A 552 -3.65 12.89 -3.08
C LEU A 552 -5.10 13.28 -3.40
N GLY A 553 -5.96 13.29 -2.37
CA GLY A 553 -7.40 13.52 -2.48
C GLY A 553 -8.15 12.34 -3.12
N THR A 554 -9.47 12.38 -3.04
CA THR A 554 -10.35 11.40 -3.68
C THR A 554 -10.54 11.71 -5.17
N TYR A 555 -11.05 10.73 -5.93
CA TYR A 555 -11.55 10.99 -7.27
C TYR A 555 -12.70 12.00 -7.26
N ARG A 556 -12.88 12.75 -8.35
CA ARG A 556 -14.00 13.70 -8.48
C ARG A 556 -15.34 12.94 -8.46
N SER A 557 -16.41 13.63 -8.07
CA SER A 557 -17.76 13.08 -7.98
C SER A 557 -18.20 12.33 -9.23
N GLU A 558 -17.91 12.86 -10.42
CA GLU A 558 -18.33 12.23 -11.69
C GLU A 558 -17.62 10.89 -11.94
N ILE A 559 -16.39 10.75 -11.45
CA ILE A 559 -15.63 9.50 -11.52
C ILE A 559 -16.16 8.51 -10.48
N GLN A 560 -16.47 8.97 -9.27
CA GLN A 560 -17.05 8.13 -8.23
C GLN A 560 -18.42 7.57 -8.65
N GLU A 561 -19.30 8.40 -9.22
CA GLU A 561 -20.59 7.98 -9.77
C GLU A 561 -20.42 6.91 -10.86
N HIS A 562 -19.42 7.06 -11.73
CA HIS A 562 -19.12 6.04 -12.75
C HIS A 562 -18.65 4.71 -12.16
N LEU A 563 -17.87 4.75 -11.08
CA LEU A 563 -17.50 3.53 -10.35
C LEU A 563 -18.73 2.85 -9.74
N TRP A 564 -19.69 3.62 -9.22
CA TRP A 564 -20.97 3.08 -8.74
C TRP A 564 -21.77 2.38 -9.81
N GLU A 565 -21.91 3.00 -10.97
CA GLU A 565 -22.67 2.44 -12.08
C GLU A 565 -22.06 1.14 -12.62
N ARG A 566 -20.73 1.02 -12.56
CA ARG A 566 -20.01 -0.11 -13.15
C ARG A 566 -19.81 -1.27 -12.19
N HIS A 567 -19.46 -1.02 -10.94
CA HIS A 567 -19.21 -2.08 -9.97
C HIS A 567 -20.50 -2.77 -9.52
N ASP A 568 -20.37 -3.98 -8.97
CA ASP A 568 -21.53 -4.80 -8.59
C ASP A 568 -22.25 -4.12 -7.42
N ARG A 569 -23.58 -3.95 -7.53
CA ARG A 569 -24.41 -3.39 -6.45
C ARG A 569 -24.23 -4.09 -5.11
N ALA A 570 -23.98 -5.41 -5.12
CA ALA A 570 -23.72 -6.20 -3.93
C ALA A 570 -22.47 -5.73 -3.13
N PHE A 571 -21.51 -5.05 -3.77
CA PHE A 571 -20.40 -4.41 -3.07
C PHE A 571 -20.89 -3.18 -2.28
N PHE A 572 -21.72 -2.34 -2.88
CA PHE A 572 -22.27 -1.14 -2.23
C PHE A 572 -23.34 -1.46 -1.16
N ASP A 573 -23.82 -2.71 -1.10
CA ASP A 573 -24.68 -3.20 -0.02
C ASP A 573 -23.90 -3.56 1.27
N LEU A 574 -22.56 -3.50 1.25
CA LEU A 574 -21.72 -3.69 2.44
C LEU A 574 -21.94 -2.58 3.47
N ARG A 575 -21.72 -2.90 4.75
CA ARG A 575 -21.83 -1.98 5.89
C ARG A 575 -20.56 -1.99 6.73
N HIS A 576 -20.46 -1.04 7.67
CA HIS A 576 -19.33 -0.92 8.58
C HIS A 576 -18.95 -2.23 9.28
N SER A 577 -19.94 -3.07 9.59
CA SER A 577 -19.78 -4.34 10.30
C SER A 577 -19.54 -5.55 9.39
N ASP A 578 -19.43 -5.37 8.07
CA ASP A 578 -19.05 -6.46 7.19
C ASP A 578 -17.53 -6.69 7.21
N SER A 579 -17.12 -7.93 7.44
CA SER A 579 -15.72 -8.33 7.53
C SER A 579 -14.92 -8.01 6.27
N VAL A 580 -13.61 -7.80 6.43
CA VAL A 580 -12.68 -7.63 5.30
C VAL A 580 -12.70 -8.80 4.31
N ASP A 581 -13.06 -10.01 4.76
CA ASP A 581 -13.23 -11.18 3.90
C ASP A 581 -14.41 -10.98 2.93
N GLU A 582 -15.54 -10.47 3.42
CA GLU A 582 -16.72 -10.13 2.60
C GLU A 582 -16.43 -8.93 1.68
N VAL A 583 -15.81 -7.87 2.22
CA VAL A 583 -15.44 -6.68 1.45
C VAL A 583 -14.52 -7.06 0.28
N GLY A 584 -13.43 -7.77 0.57
CA GLY A 584 -12.47 -8.22 -0.43
C GLY A 584 -13.08 -9.20 -1.44
N SER A 585 -13.91 -10.15 -1.00
CA SER A 585 -14.53 -11.14 -1.88
C SER A 585 -15.52 -10.51 -2.87
N ARG A 586 -16.31 -9.52 -2.44
CA ARG A 586 -17.26 -8.83 -3.32
C ARG A 586 -16.54 -7.87 -4.28
N ALA A 587 -15.51 -7.16 -3.80
CA ALA A 587 -14.64 -6.35 -4.66
C ALA A 587 -14.00 -7.22 -5.74
N LEU A 588 -13.39 -8.34 -5.35
CA LEU A 588 -12.72 -9.27 -6.27
C LEU A 588 -13.67 -9.82 -7.34
N ARG A 589 -14.89 -10.20 -6.95
CA ARG A 589 -15.91 -10.68 -7.90
C ARG A 589 -16.27 -9.61 -8.92
N SER A 590 -16.52 -8.39 -8.46
CA SER A 590 -16.84 -7.26 -9.33
C SER A 590 -15.69 -6.91 -10.27
N MET A 591 -14.46 -6.89 -9.76
CA MET A 591 -13.25 -6.63 -10.53
C MET A 591 -12.97 -7.72 -11.56
N LYS A 592 -13.19 -9.01 -11.25
CA LYS A 592 -13.07 -10.11 -12.21
C LYS A 592 -14.00 -9.93 -13.41
N ARG A 593 -15.21 -9.42 -13.18
CA ARG A 593 -16.18 -9.13 -14.25
C ARG A 593 -15.76 -7.94 -15.10
N LEU A 594 -15.29 -6.86 -14.47
CA LEU A 594 -14.97 -5.61 -15.16
C LEU A 594 -13.59 -5.59 -15.83
N HIS A 595 -12.62 -6.28 -15.23
CA HIS A 595 -11.21 -6.25 -15.60
C HIS A 595 -10.63 -7.68 -15.64
N PRO A 596 -11.19 -8.59 -16.46
CA PRO A 596 -10.74 -9.99 -16.49
C PRO A 596 -9.25 -10.13 -16.84
N TRP A 597 -8.69 -9.15 -17.56
CA TRP A 597 -7.27 -9.10 -17.90
C TRP A 597 -6.35 -9.06 -16.68
N LEU A 598 -6.77 -8.52 -15.52
CA LEU A 598 -5.97 -8.53 -14.27
C LEU A 598 -5.69 -9.95 -13.76
N PHE A 599 -6.50 -10.91 -14.19
CA PHE A 599 -6.48 -12.31 -13.73
C PHE A 599 -5.93 -13.25 -14.82
N ALA A 600 -5.51 -12.71 -15.95
CA ALA A 600 -5.00 -13.48 -17.07
C ALA A 600 -3.56 -13.98 -16.81
N ASP A 601 -3.18 -15.06 -17.47
CA ASP A 601 -1.88 -15.70 -17.26
C ASP A 601 -0.71 -14.77 -17.61
N GLU A 602 -0.89 -13.81 -18.51
CA GLU A 602 0.12 -12.83 -18.87
C GLU A 602 0.47 -11.89 -17.72
N MET A 603 -0.44 -11.71 -16.74
CA MET A 603 -0.24 -10.92 -15.53
C MET A 603 0.44 -11.72 -14.41
N MET A 604 0.54 -13.05 -14.55
CA MET A 604 1.00 -13.94 -13.50
C MET A 604 2.38 -14.53 -13.82
N HIS A 605 3.23 -14.58 -12.82
CA HIS A 605 4.42 -15.42 -12.79
C HIS A 605 4.05 -16.77 -12.15
N ARG A 606 4.65 -17.85 -12.63
CA ARG A 606 4.42 -19.21 -12.11
C ARG A 606 5.74 -19.92 -11.88
N ALA A 607 5.91 -20.54 -10.72
CA ALA A 607 7.08 -21.35 -10.42
C ALA A 607 6.73 -22.52 -9.51
N SER A 608 7.49 -23.61 -9.64
CA SER A 608 7.39 -24.73 -8.71
C SER A 608 7.98 -24.35 -7.35
N SER A 609 7.20 -24.50 -6.28
CA SER A 609 7.67 -24.36 -4.91
C SER A 609 7.92 -25.73 -4.32
N GLU A 610 9.19 -26.04 -4.02
CA GLU A 610 9.53 -27.22 -3.22
C GLU A 610 8.88 -27.13 -1.83
N GLY A 611 8.88 -25.94 -1.24
CA GLY A 611 8.37 -25.70 0.11
C GLY A 611 6.88 -26.01 0.27
N PHE A 612 6.07 -25.68 -0.74
CA PHE A 612 4.63 -25.97 -0.76
C PHE A 612 4.27 -27.25 -1.54
N GLY A 613 5.22 -27.85 -2.26
CA GLY A 613 5.01 -29.07 -3.03
C GLY A 613 4.10 -28.90 -4.25
N GLY A 614 4.10 -27.72 -4.89
CA GLY A 614 3.22 -27.42 -6.02
C GLY A 614 3.60 -26.14 -6.76
N ILE A 615 2.85 -25.80 -7.82
CA ILE A 615 3.07 -24.60 -8.64
C ILE A 615 2.39 -23.42 -7.97
N VAL A 616 3.17 -22.42 -7.59
CA VAL A 616 2.63 -21.16 -7.08
C VAL A 616 2.53 -20.17 -8.24
N SER A 617 1.40 -19.48 -8.33
CA SER A 617 1.14 -18.42 -9.30
C SER A 617 0.89 -17.10 -8.55
N TRP A 618 1.59 -16.03 -8.92
CA TRP A 618 1.47 -14.70 -8.29
C TRP A 618 1.63 -13.57 -9.33
N PRO A 619 1.22 -12.33 -9.06
CA PRO A 619 1.37 -11.22 -10.00
C PRO A 619 2.83 -10.93 -10.38
N LYS A 620 3.08 -10.64 -11.67
CA LYS A 620 4.40 -10.20 -12.17
C LYS A 620 4.79 -8.85 -11.59
N GLU A 621 6.11 -8.61 -11.51
CA GLU A 621 6.62 -7.32 -11.05
C GLU A 621 6.14 -6.16 -11.96
N PRO A 622 5.66 -5.05 -11.36
CA PRO A 622 5.22 -3.89 -12.11
C PRO A 622 6.36 -2.97 -12.53
N LEU A 623 7.58 -3.18 -12.03
CA LEU A 623 8.72 -2.30 -12.19
C LEU A 623 9.78 -2.95 -13.08
N SER A 624 10.30 -2.18 -14.04
CA SER A 624 11.51 -2.51 -14.80
C SER A 624 12.44 -1.31 -14.84
N VAL A 625 13.75 -1.53 -14.77
CA VAL A 625 14.78 -0.48 -14.84
C VAL A 625 15.83 -0.90 -15.86
N ASP A 626 16.16 -0.01 -16.80
CA ASP A 626 17.08 -0.34 -17.88
C ASP A 626 18.48 -0.74 -17.36
N GLY A 627 18.97 -1.87 -17.87
CA GLY A 627 20.26 -2.44 -17.48
C GLY A 627 20.25 -3.07 -16.08
N MET A 628 19.09 -3.50 -15.60
CA MET A 628 18.91 -4.24 -14.34
C MET A 628 17.90 -5.37 -14.50
N ASP A 629 18.14 -6.47 -13.80
CA ASP A 629 17.16 -7.54 -13.62
C ASP A 629 16.37 -7.26 -12.33
N ILE A 630 15.04 -7.33 -12.39
CA ILE A 630 14.15 -7.16 -11.23
C ILE A 630 13.17 -8.33 -11.23
N GLY A 631 13.29 -9.20 -10.24
CA GLY A 631 12.51 -10.42 -10.17
C GLY A 631 13.09 -11.42 -9.18
N TYR A 632 12.43 -12.56 -9.06
CA TYR A 632 12.74 -13.54 -8.03
C TYR A 632 13.55 -14.69 -8.61
N ALA A 633 14.70 -14.99 -8.03
CA ALA A 633 15.50 -16.16 -8.40
C ALA A 633 15.03 -17.45 -7.68
N ARG A 634 13.83 -17.45 -7.09
CA ARG A 634 13.26 -18.58 -6.34
C ARG A 634 11.77 -18.38 -6.07
N ALA A 635 11.06 -19.50 -5.96
CA ALA A 635 9.66 -19.53 -5.55
C ALA A 635 9.48 -19.24 -4.05
N THR A 636 8.23 -19.03 -3.63
CA THR A 636 7.83 -18.90 -2.23
C THR A 636 7.99 -20.20 -1.44
N ARG A 637 8.04 -20.12 -0.10
CA ARG A 637 8.20 -21.25 0.83
C ARG A 637 7.43 -20.99 2.14
N PRO A 638 6.93 -22.03 2.85
CA PRO A 638 6.26 -21.86 4.13
C PRO A 638 7.28 -21.53 5.22
N ASN A 639 6.84 -20.81 6.26
CA ASN A 639 7.70 -20.43 7.39
C ASN A 639 8.39 -21.65 8.03
N GLY A 640 9.71 -21.54 8.25
CA GLY A 640 10.49 -22.56 8.94
C GLY A 640 10.94 -23.72 8.07
N PHE A 641 10.80 -23.61 6.75
CA PHE A 641 11.22 -24.65 5.80
C PHE A 641 12.74 -24.84 5.76
N ASP A 642 13.50 -23.77 5.92
CA ASP A 642 14.94 -23.72 5.69
C ASP A 642 15.79 -23.78 6.96
N LEU A 643 17.01 -24.27 6.78
CA LEU A 643 18.05 -24.18 7.79
C LEU A 643 18.44 -22.70 8.02
N PRO A 644 18.79 -22.33 9.26
CA PRO A 644 19.19 -20.97 9.61
C PRO A 644 20.64 -20.69 9.16
N THR A 645 20.86 -20.56 7.85
CA THR A 645 22.18 -20.32 7.22
C THR A 645 22.04 -19.39 6.01
N TRP A 646 23.14 -18.72 5.62
CA TRP A 646 23.26 -17.96 4.37
C TRP A 646 23.76 -18.81 3.19
N GLU A 647 24.13 -20.06 3.44
CA GLU A 647 24.83 -20.92 2.48
C GLU A 647 23.90 -21.97 1.86
N GLY A 648 24.24 -22.43 0.64
CA GLY A 648 23.53 -23.54 -0.01
C GLY A 648 22.13 -23.18 -0.54
N TRP A 649 21.89 -21.90 -0.79
CA TRP A 649 20.60 -21.41 -1.28
C TRP A 649 20.47 -21.68 -2.79
N GLU A 650 19.42 -22.41 -3.19
CA GLU A 650 19.08 -22.58 -4.62
C GLU A 650 18.95 -21.23 -5.37
N ARG A 651 19.27 -21.16 -6.65
CA ARG A 651 18.89 -20.01 -7.48
C ARG A 651 18.43 -20.58 -8.80
N ASP A 652 17.25 -20.16 -9.23
CA ASP A 652 16.75 -20.38 -10.56
C ASP A 652 16.80 -19.06 -11.32
N GLU A 653 17.87 -18.85 -12.07
CA GLU A 653 18.05 -17.64 -12.88
C GLU A 653 17.04 -17.56 -14.04
N THR A 654 16.41 -18.68 -14.42
CA THR A 654 15.38 -18.68 -15.47
C THR A 654 14.08 -18.01 -15.03
N MET A 655 13.92 -17.78 -13.72
CA MET A 655 12.81 -17.03 -13.15
C MET A 655 13.02 -15.50 -13.18
N LEU A 656 14.25 -15.03 -13.40
CA LEU A 656 14.52 -13.61 -13.59
C LEU A 656 13.95 -13.19 -14.94
N CYS A 657 13.07 -12.19 -14.93
CA CYS A 657 12.28 -11.74 -16.08
C CYS A 657 12.70 -10.34 -16.51
#